data_AF-A0A660PXU1-F1
#
_entry.id   AF-A0A660PXU1-F1
#
_cell.length_a   1.000
_cell.length_b   1.000
_cell.length_c   1.000
_cell.angle_alpha   90.00
_cell.angle_beta   90.00
_cell.angle_gamma   90.00
#
_symmetry.space_group_name_H-M   'P 1'
#
loop_
_entity.id
_entity.type
_entity.pdbx_description
1 polymer ?
#
loop_
_entity_poly.entity_id
_entity_poly.type
_entity_poly.pdbx_seq_one_letter_code
_entity_poly.pdbx_strand_id
1 'polypeptide(L)'
;GDEEFPLVDEPLTLHVNHPDINPITNFTNEEGEVYFEFVLPTGDYSNLEITIDYNGQMYGVAAADNMVEISVARPAAIPFWVVYIVLAFVGFIAIAITVQKKVIEPRRMHFTDLVMSSATIFEDAINIQHVMVIYKSWGTSIFFKSFAEDTFDPDLISGFLSAVQSFGKELKTQNTLNEMSYGDKILLFADGEYIRVTLVLSKTASPFLKRNLSKFVNVFEVKFKDKLSKWHGELSVFQGAEDLVDEVLKTSVILPHRFNPEIKPPKDLDRALTKQVLSIARTLVDEERPFLFLAQLLQKVLDETGKEAPEIILSITELLDKKVLVPIKIEQIEKPEMTEDQKQELHARVWQIPNISNIEKEEIFEQLTQLSEAEREVALSSLLQKVTITSEYTKEEYEIPKFDNEKAARKEIKSLIKKGKQALKDQEYDEALKHFEFAEVIAIQWNFKDVIKELNGTILSTTVSKERNIIKKAKKQARKHEKTKEYDEVAVSYQEALDAAHRLFQLGFQDVEEEIRYLTHKVMGTKKEIGEVCTNEDCISGEVITASRKKLLKYYNKHEKKLTYQEKLEIITRIAVISNLLFKFGNASEIKNVKLYQKKLDNLKKSLSKESEAIQKEIQEKREILQEMDHELDKLIRNALLDENFLEAIFLYQKRINIAYTLGNIDQAVYLVGQIRAKLEKVPYLYDLLDEYKKKLVAAEEKQDLAEIQQYKEILQLLREMMFDFYNY
;
A
#
# COMPACT_ATOMS: atom_id res chain seq x y z
N GLY A 1 -86.50 30.23 49.34
CA GLY A 1 -85.17 30.81 49.59
C GLY A 1 -84.62 29.99 50.70
N ASP A 2 -84.13 28.82 50.32
CA ASP A 2 -83.53 27.85 51.24
C ASP A 2 -82.08 27.78 50.77
N GLU A 3 -81.20 28.48 51.49
CA GLU A 3 -79.77 28.40 51.25
C GLU A 3 -79.29 27.04 51.78
N GLU A 4 -78.73 26.21 50.90
CA GLU A 4 -78.06 24.97 51.29
C GLU A 4 -76.74 25.32 51.98
N PHE A 5 -76.60 24.94 53.25
CA PHE A 5 -75.35 25.11 53.99
C PHE A 5 -74.55 23.80 53.93
N PRO A 6 -73.24 23.85 53.63
CA PRO A 6 -72.39 22.67 53.68
C PRO A 6 -72.31 22.14 55.12
N LEU A 7 -72.37 20.82 55.27
CA LEU A 7 -72.17 20.15 56.56
C LEU A 7 -70.67 20.16 56.86
N VAL A 8 -70.18 21.06 57.68
CA VAL A 8 -68.75 21.18 57.99
C VAL A 8 -68.43 20.45 59.31
N ASP A 9 -67.33 19.69 59.33
CA ASP A 9 -66.84 18.92 60.50
C ASP A 9 -67.84 17.87 61.04
N GLU A 10 -68.71 17.36 60.18
CA GLU A 10 -69.71 16.35 60.54
C GLU A 10 -69.15 14.94 60.28
N PRO A 11 -69.31 13.98 61.22
CA PRO A 11 -68.78 12.64 61.04
C PRO A 11 -69.67 11.78 60.13
N LEU A 12 -69.07 11.18 59.11
CA LEU A 12 -69.69 10.12 58.30
C LEU A 12 -68.90 8.83 58.45
N THR A 13 -69.61 7.71 58.57
CA THR A 13 -69.00 6.39 58.71
C THR A 13 -69.31 5.52 57.50
N LEU A 14 -68.26 5.05 56.82
CA LEU A 14 -68.35 4.13 55.71
C LEU A 14 -68.29 2.68 56.22
N HIS A 15 -69.26 1.89 55.78
CA HIS A 15 -69.38 0.46 55.99
C HIS A 15 -69.22 -0.25 54.64
N VAL A 16 -68.37 -1.27 54.61
CA VAL A 16 -68.24 -2.17 53.45
C VAL A 16 -68.74 -3.54 53.91
N ASN A 17 -69.51 -4.24 53.08
CA ASN A 17 -70.04 -5.58 53.41
C ASN A 17 -68.98 -6.70 53.40
N HIS A 18 -67.76 -6.41 53.85
CA HIS A 18 -66.65 -7.36 53.92
C HIS A 18 -66.20 -7.54 55.37
N PRO A 19 -66.13 -8.79 55.89
CA PRO A 19 -65.84 -9.04 57.32
C PRO A 19 -64.47 -8.52 57.77
N ASP A 20 -63.51 -8.41 56.86
CA ASP A 20 -62.15 -7.95 57.16
C ASP A 20 -61.95 -6.43 57.03
N ILE A 21 -62.97 -5.69 56.60
CA ILE A 21 -62.90 -4.23 56.47
C ILE A 21 -63.71 -3.62 57.60
N ASN A 22 -63.01 -3.09 58.60
CA ASN A 22 -63.65 -2.38 59.70
C ASN A 22 -64.26 -1.06 59.19
N PRO A 23 -65.37 -0.58 59.80
CA PRO A 23 -65.96 0.70 59.44
C PRO A 23 -64.95 1.85 59.57
N ILE A 24 -64.99 2.79 58.62
CA ILE A 24 -64.07 3.93 58.55
C ILE A 24 -64.86 5.21 58.74
N THR A 25 -64.56 5.99 59.78
CA THR A 25 -65.19 7.28 60.03
C THR A 25 -64.26 8.41 59.58
N ASN A 26 -64.78 9.35 58.80
CA ASN A 26 -64.11 10.59 58.44
C ASN A 26 -65.06 11.78 58.61
N PHE A 27 -64.50 12.99 58.61
CA PHE A 27 -65.24 14.24 58.79
C PHE A 27 -65.32 14.99 57.48
N THR A 28 -66.43 15.68 57.25
CA THR A 28 -66.58 16.59 56.12
C THR A 28 -65.66 17.80 56.24
N ASN A 29 -65.14 18.29 55.12
CA ASN A 29 -64.34 19.50 55.06
C ASN A 29 -65.21 20.78 55.08
N GLU A 30 -64.58 21.96 54.96
CA GLU A 30 -65.27 23.27 54.91
C GLU A 30 -66.27 23.41 53.74
N GLU A 31 -66.17 22.55 52.73
CA GLU A 31 -67.04 22.52 51.56
C GLU A 31 -68.15 21.45 51.68
N GLY A 32 -68.16 20.65 52.75
CA GLY A 32 -69.14 19.59 52.98
C GLY A 32 -68.79 18.24 52.35
N GLU A 33 -67.57 18.05 51.85
CA GLU A 33 -67.12 16.83 51.20
C GLU A 33 -66.36 15.90 52.15
N VAL A 34 -66.50 14.58 51.97
CA VAL A 34 -65.74 13.55 52.71
C VAL A 34 -65.15 12.51 51.75
N TYR A 35 -63.92 12.07 52.04
CA TYR A 35 -63.20 11.08 51.25
C TYR A 35 -62.87 9.85 52.10
N PHE A 36 -63.06 8.65 51.54
CA PHE A 36 -62.72 7.39 52.19
C PHE A 36 -61.74 6.59 51.34
N GLU A 37 -60.74 5.97 51.97
CA GLU A 37 -59.78 5.10 51.30
C GLU A 37 -59.68 3.77 52.06
N PHE A 38 -59.81 2.65 51.35
CA PHE A 38 -59.64 1.32 51.91
C PHE A 38 -59.09 0.34 50.86
N VAL A 39 -58.44 -0.73 51.34
CA VAL A 39 -57.82 -1.75 50.48
C VAL A 39 -58.67 -3.02 50.52
N LEU A 40 -59.11 -3.49 49.35
CA LEU A 40 -59.78 -4.76 49.21
C LEU A 40 -58.76 -5.91 49.27
N PRO A 41 -58.95 -6.93 50.14
CA PRO A 41 -58.09 -8.10 50.13
C PRO A 41 -58.25 -8.91 48.82
N THR A 42 -57.34 -9.85 48.56
CA THR A 42 -57.43 -10.71 47.37
C THR A 42 -58.53 -11.76 47.56
N GLY A 43 -59.62 -11.64 46.80
CA GLY A 43 -60.78 -12.53 46.86
C GLY A 43 -61.65 -12.46 45.60
N ASP A 44 -62.63 -13.36 45.50
CA ASP A 44 -63.59 -13.42 44.38
C ASP A 44 -64.87 -12.68 44.81
N TYR A 45 -64.94 -11.38 44.49
CA TYR A 45 -66.06 -10.52 44.86
C TYR A 45 -67.11 -10.54 43.77
N SER A 46 -68.27 -11.13 44.06
CA SER A 46 -69.41 -11.11 43.13
C SER A 46 -70.21 -9.80 43.24
N ASN A 47 -70.29 -9.21 44.43
CA ASN A 47 -70.90 -7.90 44.70
C ASN A 47 -70.15 -7.21 45.85
N LEU A 48 -69.95 -5.90 45.77
CA LEU A 48 -69.41 -5.06 46.85
C LEU A 48 -70.47 -4.02 47.23
N GLU A 49 -70.90 -4.01 48.48
CA GLU A 49 -71.88 -3.03 48.98
C GLU A 49 -71.18 -2.06 49.92
N ILE A 50 -71.35 -0.76 49.64
CA ILE A 50 -70.77 0.34 50.41
C ILE A 50 -71.94 1.18 50.94
N THR A 51 -72.04 1.29 52.25
CA THR A 51 -73.06 2.09 52.95
C THR A 51 -72.37 3.22 53.69
N ILE A 52 -72.87 4.45 53.57
CA ILE A 52 -72.34 5.59 54.31
C ILE A 52 -73.42 6.06 55.29
N ASP A 53 -73.12 5.94 56.57
CA ASP A 53 -74.03 6.33 57.65
C ASP A 53 -73.71 7.74 58.13
N TYR A 54 -74.75 8.58 58.16
CA TYR A 54 -74.72 9.91 58.77
C TYR A 54 -75.75 9.96 59.91
N ASN A 55 -75.28 10.24 61.13
CA ASN A 55 -76.11 10.19 62.35
C ASN A 55 -76.69 11.55 62.80
N GLY A 56 -76.64 12.58 61.95
CA GLY A 56 -77.22 13.89 62.25
C GLY A 56 -78.73 13.97 62.00
N GLN A 57 -79.37 15.02 62.53
CA GLN A 57 -80.78 15.31 62.24
C GLN A 57 -80.86 16.23 61.01
N MET A 58 -81.38 15.74 59.88
CA MET A 58 -81.65 16.60 58.73
C MET A 58 -83.12 16.63 58.32
N TYR A 59 -83.63 17.82 58.03
CA TYR A 59 -84.83 18.05 57.23
C TYR A 59 -84.41 18.13 55.75
N GLY A 60 -84.98 17.29 54.89
CA GLY A 60 -84.90 17.46 53.42
C GLY A 60 -83.91 16.58 52.64
N VAL A 61 -83.26 15.59 53.25
CA VAL A 61 -82.34 14.68 52.51
C VAL A 61 -83.14 13.65 51.73
N ALA A 62 -83.00 13.65 50.41
CA ALA A 62 -83.42 12.54 49.57
C ALA A 62 -82.34 11.45 49.63
N ALA A 63 -82.69 10.27 50.13
CA ALA A 63 -81.81 9.10 50.05
C ALA A 63 -81.53 8.78 48.57
N ALA A 64 -80.26 8.72 48.19
CA ALA A 64 -79.83 8.33 46.85
C ALA A 64 -78.95 7.09 46.95
N ASP A 65 -79.50 5.95 46.52
CA ASP A 65 -78.73 4.70 46.35
C ASP A 65 -78.00 4.75 45.01
N ASN A 66 -76.67 4.83 45.04
CA ASN A 66 -75.83 4.70 43.86
C ASN A 66 -75.10 3.35 43.92
N MET A 67 -75.53 2.38 43.12
CA MET A 67 -74.77 1.14 42.91
C MET A 67 -73.60 1.38 41.96
N VAL A 68 -72.38 1.10 42.42
CA VAL A 68 -71.17 1.12 41.58
C VAL A 68 -70.78 -0.32 41.26
N GLU A 69 -70.92 -0.72 39.99
CA GLU A 69 -70.56 -2.06 39.53
C GLU A 69 -69.05 -2.13 39.26
N ILE A 70 -68.30 -2.86 40.10
CA ILE A 70 -66.85 -3.05 39.95
C ILE A 70 -66.59 -4.43 39.33
N SER A 71 -66.21 -4.47 38.05
CA SER A 71 -65.85 -5.71 37.36
C SER A 71 -64.35 -5.99 37.49
N VAL A 72 -63.99 -7.04 38.24
CA VAL A 72 -62.60 -7.49 38.41
C VAL A 72 -62.26 -8.52 37.32
N ALA A 73 -61.47 -8.14 36.32
CA ALA A 73 -61.09 -9.02 35.22
C ALA A 73 -60.12 -10.13 35.69
N ARG A 74 -60.52 -11.40 35.56
CA ARG A 74 -59.61 -12.54 35.76
C ARG A 74 -58.57 -12.59 34.63
N PRO A 75 -57.29 -12.88 34.91
CA PRO A 75 -56.31 -13.12 33.85
C PRO A 75 -56.75 -14.35 33.03
N ALA A 76 -56.96 -14.15 31.73
CA ALA A 76 -57.41 -15.22 30.84
C ALA A 76 -56.38 -16.35 30.81
N ALA A 77 -56.81 -17.56 31.15
CA ALA A 77 -55.97 -18.75 31.04
C ALA A 77 -55.64 -18.99 29.56
N ILE A 78 -54.36 -18.92 29.20
CA ILE A 78 -53.89 -19.19 27.84
C ILE A 78 -54.22 -20.66 27.53
N PRO A 79 -55.05 -20.95 26.52
CA PRO A 79 -55.45 -22.31 26.25
C PRO A 79 -54.26 -23.12 25.70
N PHE A 80 -54.11 -24.36 26.17
CA PHE A 80 -52.93 -25.20 25.93
C PHE A 80 -52.57 -25.40 24.45
N TRP A 81 -53.50 -25.26 23.50
CA TRP A 81 -53.25 -25.34 22.07
C TRP A 81 -52.33 -24.22 21.54
N VAL A 82 -52.32 -23.05 22.16
CA VAL A 82 -51.45 -21.93 21.77
C VAL A 82 -49.98 -22.30 21.97
N VAL A 83 -49.67 -23.05 23.03
CA VAL A 83 -48.31 -23.54 23.31
C VAL A 83 -47.83 -24.50 22.21
N TYR A 84 -48.70 -25.39 21.73
CA TYR A 84 -48.36 -26.31 20.64
C TYR A 84 -48.11 -25.60 19.31
N ILE A 85 -48.85 -24.53 18.99
CA ILE A 85 -48.62 -23.72 17.79
C ILE A 85 -47.27 -23.02 17.86
N VAL A 86 -46.93 -22.42 19.01
CA VAL A 86 -45.63 -21.76 19.20
C VAL A 86 -44.49 -22.78 19.05
N LEU A 87 -44.61 -23.97 19.62
CA LEU A 87 -43.61 -25.03 19.48
C LEU A 87 -43.46 -25.52 18.03
N ALA A 88 -44.57 -25.70 17.31
CA ALA A 88 -44.54 -26.08 15.90
C ALA A 88 -43.86 -25.01 15.02
N PHE A 89 -44.14 -23.72 15.29
CA PHE A 89 -43.54 -22.60 14.58
C PHE A 89 -42.03 -22.50 14.83
N VAL A 90 -41.61 -22.67 16.10
CA VAL A 90 -40.18 -22.74 16.46
C VAL A 90 -39.49 -23.94 15.77
N GLY A 91 -40.15 -25.09 15.71
CA GLY A 91 -39.66 -26.27 14.99
C GLY A 91 -39.49 -26.01 13.48
N PHE A 92 -40.44 -25.35 12.84
CA PHE A 92 -40.36 -25.01 11.42
C PHE A 92 -39.22 -24.02 11.13
N ILE A 93 -39.04 -23.01 11.99
CA ILE A 93 -37.92 -22.07 11.89
C ILE A 93 -36.58 -22.81 12.06
N ALA A 94 -36.47 -23.72 13.02
CA ALA A 94 -35.26 -24.50 13.24
C ALA A 94 -34.92 -25.40 12.03
N ILE A 95 -35.93 -26.01 11.40
CA ILE A 95 -35.76 -26.81 10.17
C ILE A 95 -35.33 -25.90 9.00
N ALA A 96 -35.96 -24.75 8.81
CA ALA A 96 -35.59 -23.79 7.76
C ALA A 96 -34.14 -23.30 7.93
N ILE A 97 -33.74 -22.93 9.15
CA ILE A 97 -32.37 -22.52 9.47
C ILE A 97 -31.37 -23.65 9.21
N THR A 98 -31.68 -24.89 9.61
CA THR A 98 -30.77 -26.03 9.40
C THR A 98 -30.63 -26.39 7.92
N VAL A 99 -31.69 -26.34 7.12
CA VAL A 99 -31.60 -26.55 5.65
C VAL A 99 -30.81 -25.42 4.98
N GLN A 100 -31.06 -24.17 5.37
CA GLN A 100 -30.37 -23.01 4.82
C GLN A 100 -28.86 -23.09 5.09
N LYS A 101 -28.46 -23.33 6.36
CA LYS A 101 -27.04 -23.40 6.75
C LYS A 101 -26.32 -24.65 6.25
N LYS A 102 -26.99 -25.80 6.20
CA LYS A 102 -26.32 -27.09 5.92
C LYS A 102 -26.32 -27.47 4.43
N VAL A 103 -27.25 -26.97 3.63
CA VAL A 103 -27.40 -27.39 2.23
C VAL A 103 -27.24 -26.23 1.25
N ILE A 104 -27.88 -25.09 1.51
CA ILE A 104 -27.90 -23.96 0.58
C ILE A 104 -26.61 -23.13 0.68
N GLU A 105 -26.21 -22.78 1.90
CA GLU A 105 -25.03 -21.97 2.18
C GLU A 105 -23.72 -22.61 1.68
N PRO A 106 -23.41 -23.90 1.92
CA PRO A 106 -22.17 -24.50 1.38
C PRO A 106 -22.16 -24.61 -0.14
N ARG A 107 -23.33 -24.81 -0.79
CA ARG A 107 -23.41 -24.81 -2.26
C ARG A 107 -23.18 -23.43 -2.85
N ARG A 108 -23.70 -22.38 -2.20
CA ARG A 108 -23.43 -20.99 -2.59
C ARG A 108 -21.97 -20.62 -2.36
N MET A 109 -21.39 -21.00 -1.21
CA MET A 109 -19.98 -20.77 -0.90
C MET A 109 -19.06 -21.44 -1.93
N HIS A 110 -19.28 -22.71 -2.27
CA HIS A 110 -18.47 -23.36 -3.31
C HIS A 110 -18.58 -22.68 -4.68
N PHE A 111 -19.79 -22.21 -5.03
CA PHE A 111 -19.97 -21.47 -6.27
C PHE A 111 -19.26 -20.12 -6.21
N THR A 112 -19.42 -19.35 -5.13
CA THR A 112 -18.72 -18.05 -4.96
C THR A 112 -17.21 -18.22 -4.88
N ASP A 113 -16.70 -19.30 -4.29
CA ASP A 113 -15.27 -19.59 -4.22
C ASP A 113 -14.69 -19.89 -5.61
N LEU A 114 -15.38 -20.73 -6.40
CA LEU A 114 -15.01 -21.01 -7.78
C LEU A 114 -15.02 -19.72 -8.62
N VAL A 115 -16.10 -18.98 -8.50
CA VAL A 115 -16.36 -17.76 -9.24
C VAL A 115 -15.36 -16.64 -8.91
N MET A 116 -15.09 -16.42 -7.62
CA MET A 116 -14.06 -15.48 -7.16
C MET A 116 -12.67 -15.95 -7.57
N SER A 117 -12.38 -17.26 -7.50
CA SER A 117 -11.08 -17.77 -7.93
C SER A 117 -10.82 -17.52 -9.43
N SER A 118 -11.83 -17.69 -10.28
CA SER A 118 -11.70 -17.44 -11.73
C SER A 118 -11.54 -15.95 -12.04
N ALA A 119 -12.24 -15.07 -11.33
CA ALA A 119 -12.08 -13.63 -11.47
C ALA A 119 -10.68 -13.17 -11.03
N THR A 120 -10.22 -13.64 -9.87
CA THR A 120 -8.87 -13.35 -9.38
C THR A 120 -7.79 -13.87 -10.34
N ILE A 121 -7.99 -15.03 -10.98
CA ILE A 121 -7.07 -15.54 -12.01
C ILE A 121 -6.95 -14.57 -13.19
N PHE A 122 -8.07 -14.01 -13.65
CA PHE A 122 -8.09 -13.07 -14.76
C PHE A 122 -7.36 -11.77 -14.41
N GLU A 123 -7.65 -11.23 -13.22
CA GLU A 123 -6.97 -10.04 -12.71
C GLU A 123 -5.47 -10.28 -12.52
N ASP A 124 -5.08 -11.42 -11.95
CA ASP A 124 -3.67 -11.78 -11.77
C ASP A 124 -2.95 -11.92 -13.12
N ALA A 125 -3.58 -12.52 -14.13
CA ALA A 125 -3.00 -12.66 -15.46
C ALA A 125 -2.77 -11.31 -16.14
N ILE A 126 -3.71 -10.36 -16.01
CA ILE A 126 -3.55 -8.98 -16.49
C ILE A 126 -2.48 -8.24 -15.69
N ASN A 127 -2.38 -8.52 -14.40
CA ASN A 127 -1.44 -7.85 -13.51
C ASN A 127 0.03 -8.21 -13.82
N ILE A 128 0.29 -9.39 -14.37
CA ILE A 128 1.64 -9.84 -14.74
C ILE A 128 2.13 -9.07 -15.98
N GLN A 129 3.19 -8.29 -15.81
CA GLN A 129 3.85 -7.56 -16.90
C GLN A 129 5.07 -8.31 -17.43
N HIS A 130 5.90 -8.84 -16.53
CA HIS A 130 7.08 -9.62 -16.92
C HIS A 130 7.25 -10.84 -16.03
N VAL A 131 7.75 -11.92 -16.62
CA VAL A 131 8.13 -13.16 -15.93
C VAL A 131 9.60 -13.42 -16.19
N MET A 132 10.38 -13.51 -15.11
CA MET A 132 11.81 -13.77 -15.17
C MET A 132 12.15 -15.02 -14.38
N VAL A 133 12.95 -15.92 -14.97
CA VAL A 133 13.56 -17.03 -14.25
C VAL A 133 15.06 -16.77 -14.17
N ILE A 134 15.57 -16.62 -12.97
CA ILE A 134 16.96 -16.26 -12.66
C ILE A 134 17.66 -17.49 -12.10
N TYR A 135 18.80 -17.87 -12.66
CA TYR A 135 19.62 -18.96 -12.12
C TYR A 135 20.42 -18.48 -10.92
N LYS A 136 20.12 -19.02 -9.72
CA LYS A 136 20.62 -18.49 -8.43
C LYS A 136 22.13 -18.50 -8.31
N SER A 137 22.79 -19.46 -8.95
CA SER A 137 24.24 -19.58 -8.86
C SER A 137 24.95 -18.40 -9.50
N TRP A 138 24.40 -17.83 -10.59
CA TRP A 138 25.06 -16.81 -11.42
C TRP A 138 24.32 -15.46 -11.40
N GLY A 139 23.06 -15.45 -10.98
CA GLY A 139 22.22 -14.25 -11.02
C GLY A 139 21.74 -13.87 -12.42
N THR A 140 22.01 -14.70 -13.44
CA THR A 140 21.63 -14.49 -14.85
C THR A 140 20.20 -14.92 -15.12
N SER A 141 19.50 -14.20 -16.01
CA SER A 141 18.19 -14.60 -16.50
C SER A 141 18.31 -15.77 -17.47
N ILE A 142 17.66 -16.89 -17.18
CA ILE A 142 17.62 -18.08 -18.05
C ILE A 142 16.34 -18.19 -18.87
N PHE A 143 15.32 -17.42 -18.50
CA PHE A 143 14.07 -17.30 -19.24
C PHE A 143 13.43 -15.94 -18.93
N PHE A 144 12.95 -15.27 -19.97
CA PHE A 144 12.24 -14.01 -19.87
C PHE A 144 11.01 -14.04 -20.78
N LYS A 145 9.86 -13.60 -20.27
CA LYS A 145 8.66 -13.35 -21.07
C LYS A 145 8.07 -12.00 -20.67
N SER A 146 7.85 -11.14 -21.67
CA SER A 146 7.16 -9.86 -21.50
C SER A 146 5.70 -9.97 -21.97
N PHE A 147 4.80 -9.36 -21.23
CA PHE A 147 3.39 -9.14 -21.58
C PHE A 147 3.07 -7.64 -21.72
N ALA A 148 4.03 -6.76 -21.39
CA ALA A 148 3.91 -5.31 -21.53
C ALA A 148 4.80 -4.80 -22.67
N GLU A 149 4.45 -3.63 -23.21
CA GLU A 149 5.23 -2.93 -24.25
C GLU A 149 6.60 -2.44 -23.74
N ASP A 150 6.71 -2.17 -22.44
CA ASP A 150 7.95 -1.75 -21.81
C ASP A 150 9.02 -2.84 -21.98
N THR A 151 10.11 -2.49 -22.66
CA THR A 151 11.25 -3.40 -22.81
C THR A 151 12.29 -3.08 -21.75
N PHE A 152 12.72 -4.10 -21.02
CA PHE A 152 13.83 -4.01 -20.08
C PHE A 152 14.87 -5.06 -20.42
N ASP A 153 16.13 -4.74 -20.19
CA ASP A 153 17.21 -5.72 -20.27
C ASP A 153 17.06 -6.72 -19.10
N PRO A 154 16.73 -7.99 -19.37
CA PRO A 154 16.50 -8.98 -18.33
C PRO A 154 17.79 -9.32 -17.56
N ASP A 155 18.96 -9.14 -18.15
CA ASP A 155 20.24 -9.42 -17.51
C ASP A 155 20.63 -8.29 -16.54
N LEU A 156 20.38 -7.04 -16.91
CA LEU A 156 20.55 -5.90 -16.00
C LEU A 156 19.65 -6.03 -14.77
N ILE A 157 18.36 -6.31 -14.99
CA ILE A 157 17.40 -6.47 -13.89
C ILE A 157 17.76 -7.68 -13.04
N SER A 158 18.08 -8.84 -13.65
CA SER A 158 18.40 -10.05 -12.88
C SER A 158 19.67 -9.89 -12.04
N GLY A 159 20.70 -9.21 -12.56
CA GLY A 159 21.90 -8.85 -11.82
C GLY A 159 21.60 -7.96 -10.61
N PHE A 160 20.84 -6.88 -10.82
CA PHE A 160 20.41 -5.97 -9.75
C PHE A 160 19.59 -6.70 -8.67
N LEU A 161 18.58 -7.48 -9.07
CA LEU A 161 17.73 -8.22 -8.14
C LEU A 161 18.52 -9.27 -7.35
N SER A 162 19.53 -9.89 -7.97
CA SER A 162 20.41 -10.83 -7.29
C SER A 162 21.25 -10.14 -6.21
N ALA A 163 21.75 -8.93 -6.48
CA ALA A 163 22.52 -8.13 -5.53
C ALA A 163 21.66 -7.60 -4.36
N VAL A 164 20.48 -7.04 -4.65
CA VAL A 164 19.55 -6.54 -3.60
C VAL A 164 19.15 -7.66 -2.64
N GLN A 165 18.94 -8.86 -3.17
CA GLN A 165 18.50 -10.00 -2.38
C GLN A 165 19.64 -10.68 -1.61
N SER A 166 20.88 -10.68 -2.12
CA SER A 166 22.04 -11.15 -1.35
C SER A 166 22.22 -10.28 -0.11
N PHE A 167 22.07 -8.96 -0.26
CA PHE A 167 22.07 -8.00 0.84
C PHE A 167 20.91 -8.25 1.81
N GLY A 168 19.69 -8.48 1.30
CA GLY A 168 18.52 -8.82 2.13
C GLY A 168 18.71 -10.08 3.00
N LYS A 169 19.37 -11.12 2.48
CA LYS A 169 19.67 -12.34 3.24
C LYS A 169 20.65 -12.10 4.40
N GLU A 170 21.61 -11.19 4.23
CA GLU A 170 22.59 -10.87 5.28
C GLU A 170 21.97 -10.10 6.45
N LEU A 171 20.89 -9.36 6.22
CA LEU A 171 20.20 -8.56 7.23
C LEU A 171 19.32 -9.36 8.22
N LYS A 172 19.32 -10.71 8.17
CA LYS A 172 18.70 -11.63 9.15
C LYS A 172 17.26 -11.32 9.58
N THR A 173 16.45 -10.69 8.74
CA THR A 173 15.00 -10.70 8.96
C THR A 173 14.47 -12.05 8.47
N GLN A 174 13.88 -12.85 9.37
CA GLN A 174 13.57 -14.27 9.14
C GLN A 174 12.51 -14.57 8.06
N ASN A 175 12.02 -13.56 7.35
CA ASN A 175 11.14 -13.74 6.20
C ASN A 175 11.91 -13.29 4.96
N THR A 176 12.19 -14.20 4.03
CA THR A 176 12.65 -13.84 2.69
C THR A 176 11.73 -12.76 2.14
N LEU A 177 12.29 -11.66 1.64
CA LEU A 177 11.54 -10.60 0.99
C LEU A 177 10.90 -11.16 -0.28
N ASN A 178 9.69 -11.72 -0.13
CA ASN A 178 8.94 -12.29 -1.23
C ASN A 178 8.26 -11.21 -2.08
N GLU A 179 8.17 -9.96 -1.58
CA GLU A 179 7.61 -8.82 -2.30
C GLU A 179 8.46 -7.58 -2.08
N MET A 180 8.65 -6.79 -3.14
CA MET A 180 9.31 -5.49 -3.11
C MET A 180 8.56 -4.52 -4.02
N SER A 181 8.34 -3.29 -3.57
CA SER A 181 7.82 -2.22 -4.41
C SER A 181 8.96 -1.47 -5.06
N TYR A 182 8.88 -1.23 -6.37
CA TYR A 182 9.85 -0.44 -7.15
C TYR A 182 9.08 0.54 -8.03
N GLY A 183 9.06 1.81 -7.64
CA GLY A 183 8.23 2.82 -8.30
C GLY A 183 6.74 2.49 -8.21
N ASP A 184 6.08 2.41 -9.35
CA ASP A 184 4.68 1.98 -9.54
C ASP A 184 4.55 0.46 -9.73
N LYS A 185 5.66 -0.28 -9.76
CA LYS A 185 5.67 -1.73 -9.97
C LYS A 185 5.86 -2.49 -8.67
N ILE A 186 5.37 -3.72 -8.64
CA ILE A 186 5.57 -4.67 -7.55
C ILE A 186 6.31 -5.88 -8.08
N LEU A 187 7.44 -6.19 -7.44
CA LEU A 187 8.25 -7.36 -7.73
C LEU A 187 7.86 -8.47 -6.75
N LEU A 188 7.36 -9.58 -7.28
CA LEU A 188 7.03 -10.78 -6.51
C LEU A 188 8.08 -11.85 -6.78
N PHE A 189 8.70 -12.37 -5.71
CA PHE A 189 9.77 -13.36 -5.76
C PHE A 189 9.32 -14.71 -5.20
N ALA A 190 9.79 -15.79 -5.82
CA ALA A 190 9.81 -17.11 -5.22
C ALA A 190 11.15 -17.81 -5.46
N ASP A 191 11.70 -18.39 -4.40
CA ASP A 191 12.98 -19.10 -4.41
C ASP A 191 12.77 -20.62 -4.52
N GLY A 192 13.47 -21.24 -5.48
CA GLY A 192 13.68 -22.68 -5.57
C GLY A 192 15.06 -23.09 -5.08
N GLU A 193 15.46 -24.33 -5.35
CA GLU A 193 16.81 -24.84 -5.08
C GLU A 193 17.84 -24.15 -5.98
N TYR A 194 17.63 -24.22 -7.30
CA TYR A 194 18.53 -23.78 -8.39
C TYR A 194 18.12 -22.44 -8.99
N ILE A 195 16.82 -22.14 -9.02
CA ILE A 195 16.29 -20.94 -9.68
C ILE A 195 15.55 -20.03 -8.70
N ARG A 196 15.41 -18.77 -9.11
CA ARG A 196 14.52 -17.78 -8.52
C ARG A 196 13.61 -17.30 -9.62
N VAL A 197 12.33 -17.15 -9.32
CA VAL A 197 11.38 -16.58 -10.28
C VAL A 197 10.93 -15.24 -9.75
N THR A 198 10.99 -14.23 -10.62
CA THR A 198 10.51 -12.88 -10.35
C THR A 198 9.35 -12.58 -11.29
N LEU A 199 8.22 -12.14 -10.75
CA LEU A 199 7.14 -11.53 -11.50
C LEU A 199 7.20 -10.02 -11.29
N VAL A 200 7.13 -9.26 -12.38
CA VAL A 200 6.91 -7.81 -12.35
C VAL A 200 5.42 -7.58 -12.53
N LEU A 201 4.80 -6.92 -11.55
CA LEU A 201 3.36 -6.71 -11.44
C LEU A 201 3.02 -5.23 -11.42
N SER A 202 1.88 -4.87 -12.02
CA SER A 202 1.33 -3.51 -11.94
C SER A 202 0.64 -3.18 -10.61
N LYS A 203 0.22 -4.21 -9.87
CA LYS A 203 -0.57 -4.18 -8.64
C LYS A 203 -0.12 -5.31 -7.71
N THR A 204 -0.57 -5.29 -6.46
CA THR A 204 -0.22 -6.32 -5.47
C THR A 204 -0.72 -7.69 -5.89
N ALA A 205 0.12 -8.72 -5.73
CA ALA A 205 -0.23 -10.09 -6.09
C ALA A 205 -1.34 -10.66 -5.20
N SER A 206 -2.32 -11.35 -5.79
CA SER A 206 -3.29 -12.09 -5.01
C SER A 206 -2.63 -13.28 -4.26
N PRO A 207 -3.26 -13.80 -3.19
CA PRO A 207 -2.82 -15.05 -2.57
C PRO A 207 -2.79 -16.24 -3.54
N PHE A 208 -3.59 -16.22 -4.61
CA PHE A 208 -3.61 -17.25 -5.63
C PHE A 208 -2.36 -17.19 -6.50
N LEU A 209 -1.99 -16.01 -7.01
CA LEU A 209 -0.77 -15.81 -7.78
C LEU A 209 0.49 -16.19 -6.98
N LYS A 210 0.56 -15.83 -5.70
CA LYS A 210 1.67 -16.23 -4.82
C LYS A 210 1.85 -17.76 -4.76
N ARG A 211 0.74 -18.49 -4.59
CA ARG A 211 0.75 -19.97 -4.58
C ARG A 211 1.14 -20.54 -5.95
N ASN A 212 0.63 -19.97 -7.03
CA ASN A 212 0.97 -20.41 -8.38
C ASN A 212 2.43 -20.13 -8.73
N LEU A 213 2.99 -19.01 -8.27
CA LEU A 213 4.40 -18.71 -8.45
C LEU A 213 5.28 -19.75 -7.73
N SER A 214 4.96 -20.09 -6.48
CA SER A 214 5.66 -21.18 -5.77
C SER A 214 5.50 -22.53 -6.47
N LYS A 215 4.29 -22.83 -7.00
CA LYS A 215 4.05 -24.04 -7.78
C LYS A 215 4.86 -24.05 -9.08
N PHE A 216 4.96 -22.91 -9.77
CA PHE A 216 5.71 -22.75 -11.00
C PHE A 216 7.19 -23.02 -10.78
N VAL A 217 7.79 -22.44 -9.72
CA VAL A 217 9.19 -22.74 -9.33
C VAL A 217 9.41 -24.25 -9.19
N ASN A 218 8.54 -24.93 -8.44
CA ASN A 218 8.66 -26.38 -8.23
C ASN A 218 8.53 -27.17 -9.54
N VAL A 219 7.53 -26.85 -10.36
CA VAL A 219 7.30 -27.55 -11.65
C VAL A 219 8.46 -27.30 -12.61
N PHE A 220 8.98 -26.08 -12.66
CA PHE A 220 10.13 -25.71 -13.48
C PHE A 220 11.39 -26.47 -13.07
N GLU A 221 11.71 -26.51 -11.76
CA GLU A 221 12.87 -27.25 -11.26
C GLU A 221 12.76 -28.74 -11.50
N VAL A 222 11.57 -29.33 -11.32
CA VAL A 222 11.35 -30.75 -11.63
C VAL A 222 11.53 -31.03 -13.11
N LYS A 223 10.98 -30.19 -14.01
CA LYS A 223 11.08 -30.37 -15.47
C LYS A 223 12.52 -30.22 -15.97
N PHE A 224 13.29 -29.31 -15.39
CA PHE A 224 14.63 -28.95 -15.86
C PHE A 224 15.77 -29.36 -14.91
N LYS A 225 15.53 -30.23 -13.93
CA LYS A 225 16.48 -30.59 -12.86
C LYS A 225 17.88 -30.95 -13.37
N ASP A 226 17.94 -31.87 -14.32
CA ASP A 226 19.21 -32.38 -14.85
C ASP A 226 20.00 -31.28 -15.56
N LYS A 227 19.29 -30.40 -16.27
CA LYS A 227 19.86 -29.25 -16.99
C LYS A 227 20.35 -28.18 -16.03
N LEU A 228 19.54 -27.83 -15.02
CA LEU A 228 19.86 -26.80 -14.02
C LEU A 228 21.11 -27.16 -13.20
N SER A 229 21.25 -28.41 -12.78
CA SER A 229 22.40 -28.84 -11.96
C SER A 229 23.75 -28.76 -12.68
N LYS A 230 23.74 -28.82 -14.02
CA LYS A 230 24.92 -28.81 -14.90
C LYS A 230 24.85 -27.67 -15.90
N TRP A 231 24.15 -26.59 -15.58
CA TRP A 231 23.96 -25.50 -16.52
C TRP A 231 25.22 -24.64 -16.62
N HIS A 232 25.69 -24.40 -17.85
CA HIS A 232 26.91 -23.64 -18.17
C HIS A 232 26.66 -22.44 -19.10
N GLY A 233 25.41 -21.99 -19.26
CA GLY A 233 25.07 -20.79 -20.05
C GLY A 233 24.18 -21.03 -21.28
N GLU A 234 23.92 -22.28 -21.67
CA GLU A 234 23.10 -22.57 -22.86
C GLU A 234 21.59 -22.36 -22.58
N LEU A 235 20.95 -21.37 -23.22
CA LEU A 235 19.53 -21.04 -22.98
C LEU A 235 18.54 -21.95 -23.72
N SER A 236 18.96 -22.54 -24.85
CA SER A 236 18.14 -23.42 -25.70
C SER A 236 17.55 -24.61 -24.92
N VAL A 237 18.24 -25.05 -23.86
CA VAL A 237 17.82 -26.19 -23.04
C VAL A 237 16.53 -25.92 -22.27
N PHE A 238 16.11 -24.65 -22.13
CA PHE A 238 14.87 -24.25 -21.46
C PHE A 238 13.70 -24.00 -22.43
N GLN A 239 13.81 -24.45 -23.68
CA GLN A 239 12.67 -24.49 -24.60
C GLN A 239 11.47 -25.22 -23.98
N GLY A 240 10.28 -24.61 -24.09
CA GLY A 240 9.05 -25.06 -23.43
C GLY A 240 8.89 -24.61 -21.97
N ALA A 241 9.73 -23.68 -21.48
CA ALA A 241 9.47 -22.91 -20.27
C ALA A 241 8.25 -22.00 -20.43
N GLU A 242 8.04 -21.48 -21.64
CA GLU A 242 6.88 -20.66 -21.98
C GLU A 242 5.55 -21.39 -21.70
N ASP A 243 5.45 -22.66 -22.12
CA ASP A 243 4.25 -23.46 -21.90
C ASP A 243 3.95 -23.63 -20.40
N LEU A 244 4.99 -23.70 -19.55
CA LEU A 244 4.82 -23.75 -18.10
C LEU A 244 4.31 -22.44 -17.52
N VAL A 245 4.75 -21.30 -18.07
CA VAL A 245 4.25 -19.98 -17.67
C VAL A 245 2.76 -19.90 -17.97
N ASP A 246 2.38 -20.24 -19.20
CA ASP A 246 0.98 -20.18 -19.64
C ASP A 246 0.08 -21.18 -18.90
N GLU A 247 0.60 -22.37 -18.57
CA GLU A 247 -0.15 -23.41 -17.84
C GLU A 247 -0.31 -23.09 -16.36
N VAL A 248 0.77 -22.70 -15.68
CA VAL A 248 0.81 -22.57 -14.20
C VAL A 248 0.39 -21.18 -13.75
N LEU A 249 0.83 -20.12 -14.44
CA LEU A 249 0.46 -18.74 -14.12
C LEU A 249 -0.84 -18.30 -14.81
N LYS A 250 -1.41 -19.14 -15.70
CA LYS A 250 -2.67 -18.87 -16.42
C LYS A 250 -2.63 -17.61 -17.29
N THR A 251 -1.45 -17.22 -17.77
CA THR A 251 -1.25 -16.08 -18.67
C THR A 251 -1.86 -16.29 -20.05
N SER A 252 -2.23 -17.52 -20.41
CA SER A 252 -2.98 -17.79 -21.66
C SER A 252 -4.29 -17.01 -21.77
N VAL A 253 -4.87 -16.60 -20.65
CA VAL A 253 -6.14 -15.85 -20.58
C VAL A 253 -6.05 -14.45 -21.19
N ILE A 254 -4.86 -13.81 -21.17
CA ILE A 254 -4.66 -12.47 -21.74
C ILE A 254 -4.25 -12.49 -23.22
N LEU A 255 -3.96 -13.68 -23.76
CA LEU A 255 -3.60 -13.84 -25.17
C LEU A 255 -4.84 -13.70 -26.07
N PRO A 256 -4.66 -13.39 -27.36
CA PRO A 256 -5.73 -13.50 -28.34
C PRO A 256 -6.18 -14.96 -28.49
N HIS A 257 -7.47 -15.19 -28.68
CA HIS A 257 -8.06 -16.52 -28.80
C HIS A 257 -8.76 -16.69 -30.14
N ARG A 258 -8.70 -17.90 -30.70
CA ARG A 258 -9.53 -18.31 -31.85
C ARG A 258 -10.44 -19.45 -31.48
N PHE A 259 -11.44 -19.67 -32.33
CA PHE A 259 -12.20 -20.90 -32.32
C PHE A 259 -11.33 -22.07 -32.77
N ASN A 260 -11.41 -23.18 -32.05
CA ASN A 260 -10.77 -24.41 -32.49
C ASN A 260 -11.60 -25.05 -33.62
N PRO A 261 -11.08 -25.16 -34.86
CA PRO A 261 -11.84 -25.70 -35.99
C PRO A 261 -12.14 -27.19 -35.85
N GLU A 262 -11.36 -27.92 -35.05
CA GLU A 262 -11.51 -29.37 -34.87
C GLU A 262 -12.65 -29.73 -33.91
N ILE A 263 -13.02 -28.80 -33.03
CA ILE A 263 -14.01 -29.04 -31.98
C ILE A 263 -15.33 -28.42 -32.38
N LYS A 264 -16.28 -29.26 -32.79
CA LYS A 264 -17.68 -28.84 -32.88
C LYS A 264 -18.14 -28.43 -31.48
N PRO A 265 -18.85 -27.29 -31.32
CA PRO A 265 -19.34 -26.87 -30.02
C PRO A 265 -20.15 -28.03 -29.43
N PRO A 266 -19.80 -28.51 -28.23
CA PRO A 266 -20.52 -29.62 -27.64
C PRO A 266 -22.00 -29.26 -27.55
N LYS A 267 -22.88 -30.15 -28.00
CA LYS A 267 -24.34 -29.97 -27.84
C LYS A 267 -24.70 -29.82 -26.35
N ASP A 268 -23.85 -30.37 -25.49
CA ASP A 268 -23.94 -30.42 -24.04
C ASP A 268 -23.08 -29.32 -23.38
N LEU A 269 -23.22 -28.07 -23.82
CA LEU A 269 -22.84 -26.93 -22.96
C LEU A 269 -23.85 -26.86 -21.81
N ASP A 270 -23.35 -26.97 -20.58
CA ASP A 270 -24.17 -27.26 -19.39
C ASP A 270 -25.04 -26.06 -18.98
N ARG A 271 -24.65 -24.85 -19.40
CA ARG A 271 -25.28 -23.60 -18.99
C ARG A 271 -25.83 -22.82 -20.17
N ALA A 272 -27.02 -22.24 -19.98
CA ALA A 272 -27.63 -21.33 -20.94
C ALA A 272 -26.74 -20.10 -21.21
N LEU A 273 -26.09 -19.57 -20.17
CA LEU A 273 -25.17 -18.44 -20.28
C LEU A 273 -23.95 -18.76 -21.16
N THR A 274 -23.35 -19.95 -21.03
CA THR A 274 -22.21 -20.37 -21.89
C THR A 274 -22.58 -20.40 -23.36
N LYS A 275 -23.82 -20.79 -23.71
CA LYS A 275 -24.32 -20.74 -25.09
C LYS A 275 -24.46 -19.30 -25.59
N GLN A 276 -24.92 -18.39 -24.75
CA GLN A 276 -25.01 -16.96 -25.06
C GLN A 276 -23.62 -16.33 -25.24
N VAL A 277 -22.69 -16.61 -24.33
CA VAL A 277 -21.28 -16.18 -24.44
C VAL A 277 -20.68 -16.66 -25.75
N LEU A 278 -20.90 -17.93 -26.12
CA LEU A 278 -20.42 -18.47 -27.39
C LEU A 278 -21.03 -17.76 -28.61
N SER A 279 -22.32 -17.41 -28.58
CA SER A 279 -22.92 -16.64 -29.67
C SER A 279 -22.31 -15.25 -29.79
N ILE A 280 -22.09 -14.55 -28.67
CA ILE A 280 -21.49 -13.22 -28.65
C ILE A 280 -20.04 -13.29 -29.15
N ALA A 281 -19.27 -14.29 -28.70
CA ALA A 281 -17.90 -14.53 -29.15
C ALA A 281 -17.81 -14.70 -30.67
N ARG A 282 -18.78 -15.36 -31.31
CA ARG A 282 -18.83 -15.50 -32.78
C ARG A 282 -19.10 -14.18 -33.49
N THR A 283 -19.81 -13.24 -32.85
CA THR A 283 -20.02 -11.90 -33.42
C THR A 283 -18.79 -11.00 -33.34
N LEU A 284 -17.81 -11.35 -32.50
CA LEU A 284 -16.58 -10.59 -32.31
C LEU A 284 -15.44 -11.01 -33.25
N VAL A 285 -15.63 -12.09 -34.01
CA VAL A 285 -14.65 -12.62 -34.96
C VAL A 285 -15.18 -12.38 -36.37
N ASP A 286 -14.37 -11.78 -37.22
CA ASP A 286 -14.66 -11.52 -38.63
C ASP A 286 -13.55 -12.10 -39.54
N GLU A 287 -13.68 -11.93 -40.86
CA GLU A 287 -12.70 -12.45 -41.83
C GLU A 287 -11.34 -11.74 -41.75
N GLU A 288 -11.33 -10.46 -41.38
CA GLU A 288 -10.10 -9.66 -41.27
C GLU A 288 -9.37 -9.92 -39.94
N ARG A 289 -10.10 -10.32 -38.90
CA ARG A 289 -9.62 -10.57 -37.55
C ARG A 289 -10.14 -11.91 -37.03
N PRO A 290 -9.46 -13.03 -37.37
CA PRO A 290 -9.90 -14.39 -37.02
C PRO A 290 -9.68 -14.76 -35.53
N PHE A 291 -9.54 -13.76 -34.66
CA PHE A 291 -9.25 -13.91 -33.24
C PHE A 291 -9.96 -12.85 -32.41
N LEU A 292 -10.13 -13.11 -31.11
CA LEU A 292 -10.78 -12.22 -30.15
C LEU A 292 -9.97 -12.16 -28.85
N PHE A 293 -10.08 -11.06 -28.10
CA PHE A 293 -9.54 -10.99 -26.74
C PHE A 293 -10.63 -11.31 -25.72
N LEU A 294 -10.30 -12.08 -24.69
CA LEU A 294 -11.28 -12.45 -23.66
C LEU A 294 -11.80 -11.24 -22.89
N ALA A 295 -11.00 -10.17 -22.73
CA ALA A 295 -11.46 -8.92 -22.13
C ALA A 295 -12.57 -8.24 -22.97
N GLN A 296 -12.42 -8.22 -24.30
CA GLN A 296 -13.44 -7.69 -25.22
C GLN A 296 -14.72 -8.54 -25.17
N LEU A 297 -14.57 -9.87 -25.10
CA LEU A 297 -15.70 -10.78 -24.92
C LEU A 297 -16.41 -10.54 -23.58
N LEU A 298 -15.67 -10.45 -22.48
CA LEU A 298 -16.21 -10.21 -21.15
C LEU A 298 -17.04 -8.92 -21.12
N GLN A 299 -16.48 -7.81 -21.62
CA GLN A 299 -17.16 -6.52 -21.66
C GLN A 299 -18.45 -6.59 -22.49
N LYS A 300 -18.40 -7.15 -23.70
CA LYS A 300 -19.58 -7.23 -24.57
C LYS A 300 -20.68 -8.12 -24.00
N VAL A 301 -20.32 -9.23 -23.36
CA VAL A 301 -21.31 -10.09 -22.67
C VAL A 301 -21.93 -9.35 -21.48
N LEU A 302 -21.13 -8.60 -20.72
CA LEU A 302 -21.61 -7.82 -19.59
C LEU A 302 -22.65 -6.79 -20.03
N ASP A 303 -22.36 -6.08 -21.12
CA ASP A 303 -23.26 -5.07 -21.69
C ASP A 303 -24.55 -5.68 -22.26
N GLU A 304 -24.48 -6.83 -22.93
CA GLU A 304 -25.64 -7.46 -23.59
C GLU A 304 -26.52 -8.30 -22.65
N THR A 305 -25.95 -8.91 -21.61
CA THR A 305 -26.67 -9.86 -20.75
C THR A 305 -27.08 -9.29 -19.39
N GLY A 306 -26.42 -8.22 -18.92
CA GLY A 306 -26.61 -7.67 -17.57
C GLY A 306 -26.25 -8.64 -16.45
N LYS A 307 -25.49 -9.70 -16.74
CA LYS A 307 -25.03 -10.69 -15.75
C LYS A 307 -23.81 -10.18 -15.01
N GLU A 308 -23.63 -10.65 -13.78
CA GLU A 308 -22.45 -10.32 -13.00
C GLU A 308 -21.19 -10.91 -13.68
N ALA A 309 -20.13 -10.12 -13.77
CA ALA A 309 -18.85 -10.51 -14.39
C ALA A 309 -18.36 -11.91 -13.97
N PRO A 310 -18.48 -12.31 -12.69
CA PRO A 310 -17.98 -13.61 -12.27
C PRO A 310 -18.76 -14.82 -12.86
N GLU A 311 -20.07 -14.69 -13.15
CA GLU A 311 -20.85 -15.73 -13.87
C GLU A 311 -20.41 -15.86 -15.34
N ILE A 312 -20.08 -14.71 -15.95
CA ILE A 312 -19.59 -14.63 -17.32
C ILE A 312 -18.21 -15.27 -17.42
N ILE A 313 -17.29 -14.92 -16.50
CA ILE A 313 -15.94 -15.49 -16.45
C ILE A 313 -16.01 -17.01 -16.34
N LEU A 314 -16.87 -17.56 -15.48
CA LEU A 314 -17.04 -19.01 -15.34
C LEU A 314 -17.53 -19.67 -16.64
N SER A 315 -18.39 -18.97 -17.40
CA SER A 315 -18.85 -19.43 -18.71
C SER A 315 -17.74 -19.36 -19.77
N ILE A 316 -16.88 -18.34 -19.73
CA ILE A 316 -15.67 -18.25 -20.57
C ILE A 316 -14.68 -19.37 -20.21
N THR A 317 -14.45 -19.64 -18.91
CA THR A 317 -13.60 -20.74 -18.45
C THR A 317 -14.10 -22.09 -18.96
N GLU A 318 -15.42 -22.33 -18.96
CA GLU A 318 -16.00 -23.55 -19.54
C GLU A 318 -15.66 -23.70 -21.04
N LEU A 319 -15.66 -22.60 -21.81
CA LEU A 319 -15.28 -22.61 -23.23
C LEU A 319 -13.78 -22.90 -23.43
N LEU A 320 -12.93 -22.39 -22.54
CA LEU A 320 -11.48 -22.66 -22.54
C LEU A 320 -11.18 -24.12 -22.16
N ASP A 321 -11.80 -24.63 -21.10
CA ASP A 321 -11.61 -26.00 -20.61
C ASP A 321 -12.07 -27.03 -21.65
N LYS A 322 -13.19 -26.75 -22.33
CA LYS A 322 -13.69 -27.57 -23.46
C LYS A 322 -12.91 -27.33 -24.76
N LYS A 323 -11.84 -26.52 -24.73
CA LYS A 323 -10.97 -26.15 -25.87
C LYS A 323 -11.73 -25.57 -27.07
N VAL A 324 -12.90 -24.99 -26.84
CA VAL A 324 -13.70 -24.32 -27.88
C VAL A 324 -13.00 -23.03 -28.28
N LEU A 325 -12.48 -22.30 -27.30
CA LEU A 325 -11.56 -21.19 -27.47
C LEU A 325 -10.16 -21.66 -27.14
N VAL A 326 -9.20 -21.39 -28.03
CA VAL A 326 -7.79 -21.72 -27.83
C VAL A 326 -6.95 -20.46 -27.97
N PRO A 327 -5.96 -20.24 -27.09
CA PRO A 327 -5.07 -19.10 -27.20
C PRO A 327 -4.20 -19.23 -28.46
N ILE A 328 -3.86 -18.09 -29.04
CA ILE A 328 -2.96 -17.92 -30.17
C ILE A 328 -1.74 -17.18 -29.64
N LYS A 329 -0.56 -17.69 -29.98
CA LYS A 329 0.71 -17.04 -29.70
C LYS A 329 0.81 -15.74 -30.52
N ILE A 330 1.21 -14.63 -29.90
CA ILE A 330 1.24 -13.30 -30.56
C ILE A 330 2.18 -13.34 -31.77
N GLU A 331 3.25 -14.12 -31.68
CA GLU A 331 4.24 -14.38 -32.72
C GLU A 331 3.64 -15.10 -33.94
N GLN A 332 2.47 -15.72 -33.81
CA GLN A 332 1.75 -16.33 -34.95
C GLN A 332 0.84 -15.34 -35.67
N ILE A 333 0.51 -14.21 -35.02
CA ILE A 333 -0.32 -13.13 -35.57
C ILE A 333 0.59 -12.09 -36.24
N GLU A 334 1.75 -11.83 -35.66
CA GLU A 334 2.77 -10.90 -36.15
C GLU A 334 3.87 -11.57 -36.99
N LYS A 335 3.53 -12.47 -37.92
CA LYS A 335 4.47 -12.80 -39.01
C LYS A 335 4.17 -11.97 -40.25
N PRO A 336 4.52 -10.66 -40.32
CA PRO A 336 4.92 -10.14 -41.60
C PRO A 336 6.21 -10.89 -41.98
N GLU A 337 6.23 -11.51 -43.15
CA GLU A 337 7.49 -11.94 -43.73
C GLU A 337 8.41 -10.72 -43.76
N MET A 338 9.56 -10.80 -43.08
CA MET A 338 10.53 -9.71 -43.02
C MET A 338 10.84 -9.26 -44.45
N THR A 339 10.57 -8.00 -44.76
CA THR A 339 10.78 -7.48 -46.12
C THR A 339 12.26 -7.59 -46.47
N GLU A 340 12.58 -7.79 -47.75
CA GLU A 340 13.98 -7.89 -48.20
C GLU A 340 14.81 -6.67 -47.78
N ASP A 341 14.19 -5.49 -47.69
CA ASP A 341 14.84 -4.26 -47.20
C ASP A 341 15.22 -4.35 -45.72
N GLN A 342 14.35 -4.90 -44.86
CA GLN A 342 14.65 -5.15 -43.44
C GLN A 342 15.76 -6.19 -43.27
N LYS A 343 15.83 -7.21 -44.14
CA LYS A 343 16.93 -8.20 -44.13
C LYS A 343 18.27 -7.53 -44.43
N GLN A 344 18.30 -6.62 -45.40
CA GLN A 344 19.51 -5.90 -45.79
C GLN A 344 19.98 -4.93 -44.69
N GLU A 345 19.06 -4.22 -44.03
CA GLU A 345 19.40 -3.34 -42.91
C GLU A 345 19.95 -4.14 -41.71
N LEU A 346 19.31 -5.25 -41.37
CA LEU A 346 19.77 -6.16 -40.32
C LEU A 346 21.18 -6.69 -40.61
N HIS A 347 21.43 -7.14 -41.84
CA HIS A 347 22.75 -7.60 -42.26
C HIS A 347 23.80 -6.48 -42.12
N ALA A 348 23.48 -5.26 -42.55
CA ALA A 348 24.39 -4.12 -42.39
C ALA A 348 24.73 -3.83 -40.91
N ARG A 349 23.75 -3.91 -40.01
CA ARG A 349 23.94 -3.71 -38.56
C ARG A 349 24.77 -4.83 -37.92
N VAL A 350 24.52 -6.11 -38.25
CA VAL A 350 25.31 -7.24 -37.74
C VAL A 350 26.78 -7.14 -38.16
N TRP A 351 27.05 -6.62 -39.36
CA TRP A 351 28.43 -6.45 -39.83
C TRP A 351 29.19 -5.32 -39.14
N GLN A 352 28.49 -4.35 -38.55
CA GLN A 352 29.08 -3.29 -37.74
C GLN A 352 29.51 -3.77 -36.35
N ILE A 353 29.11 -4.98 -35.92
CA ILE A 353 29.53 -5.53 -34.63
C ILE A 353 31.05 -5.71 -34.62
N PRO A 354 31.78 -5.02 -33.72
CA PRO A 354 33.24 -5.09 -33.69
C PRO A 354 33.72 -6.41 -33.07
N ASN A 355 34.85 -6.93 -33.56
CA ASN A 355 35.60 -8.04 -32.96
C ASN A 355 34.88 -9.41 -32.92
N ILE A 356 33.99 -9.67 -33.87
CA ILE A 356 33.37 -10.99 -34.11
C ILE A 356 33.83 -11.50 -35.48
N SER A 357 34.11 -12.80 -35.59
CA SER A 357 34.52 -13.39 -36.87
C SER A 357 33.39 -13.35 -37.89
N ASN A 358 33.71 -13.39 -39.19
CA ASN A 358 32.68 -13.37 -40.24
C ASN A 358 31.73 -14.59 -40.14
N ILE A 359 32.20 -15.72 -39.62
CA ILE A 359 31.39 -16.94 -39.45
C ILE A 359 30.34 -16.73 -38.36
N GLU A 360 30.76 -16.21 -37.20
CA GLU A 360 29.85 -15.90 -36.09
C GLU A 360 28.86 -14.78 -36.46
N LYS A 361 29.26 -13.82 -37.29
CA LYS A 361 28.34 -12.79 -37.81
C LYS A 361 27.22 -13.38 -38.65
N GLU A 362 27.52 -14.38 -39.49
CA GLU A 362 26.50 -15.08 -40.28
C GLU A 362 25.53 -15.87 -39.39
N GLU A 363 26.06 -16.57 -38.37
CA GLU A 363 25.22 -17.30 -37.40
C GLU A 363 24.32 -16.37 -36.59
N ILE A 364 24.85 -15.22 -36.15
CA ILE A 364 24.08 -14.17 -35.46
C ILE A 364 22.99 -13.64 -36.39
N PHE A 365 23.32 -13.37 -37.65
CA PHE A 365 22.33 -12.89 -38.63
C PHE A 365 21.18 -13.88 -38.81
N GLU A 366 21.47 -15.17 -39.05
CA GLU A 366 20.43 -16.20 -39.17
C GLU A 366 19.56 -16.28 -37.92
N GLN A 367 20.16 -16.25 -36.72
CA GLN A 367 19.41 -16.27 -35.46
C GLN A 367 18.50 -15.05 -35.33
N LEU A 368 18.99 -13.85 -35.65
CA LEU A 368 18.22 -12.60 -35.58
C LEU A 368 17.08 -12.54 -36.61
N THR A 369 17.18 -13.25 -37.74
CA THR A 369 16.08 -13.33 -38.72
C THR A 369 14.87 -14.13 -38.23
N GLN A 370 15.07 -15.00 -37.23
CA GLN A 370 14.00 -15.82 -36.64
C GLN A 370 13.30 -15.12 -35.47
N LEU A 371 13.85 -14.01 -34.98
CA LEU A 371 13.32 -13.23 -33.87
C LEU A 371 12.34 -12.15 -34.34
N SER A 372 11.43 -11.76 -33.45
CA SER A 372 10.56 -10.59 -33.65
C SER A 372 11.37 -9.29 -33.73
N GLU A 373 10.77 -8.21 -34.24
CA GLU A 373 11.44 -6.91 -34.39
C GLU A 373 11.98 -6.38 -33.05
N ALA A 374 11.18 -6.47 -31.99
CA ALA A 374 11.58 -6.03 -30.65
C ALA A 374 12.73 -6.88 -30.08
N GLU A 375 12.64 -8.21 -30.14
CA GLU A 375 13.70 -9.12 -29.67
C GLU A 375 15.01 -8.93 -30.43
N ARG A 376 14.91 -8.67 -31.74
CA ARG A 376 16.03 -8.41 -32.62
C ARG A 376 16.75 -7.11 -32.26
N GLU A 377 16.02 -6.02 -32.03
CA GLU A 377 16.61 -4.74 -31.63
C GLU A 377 17.28 -4.85 -30.25
N VAL A 378 16.68 -5.58 -29.30
CA VAL A 378 17.29 -5.84 -27.99
C VAL A 378 18.60 -6.62 -28.15
N ALA A 379 18.60 -7.72 -28.90
CA ALA A 379 19.80 -8.52 -29.15
C ALA A 379 20.90 -7.72 -29.88
N LEU A 380 20.53 -6.92 -30.90
CA LEU A 380 21.48 -6.06 -31.61
C LEU A 380 22.06 -4.97 -30.71
N SER A 381 21.23 -4.32 -29.89
CA SER A 381 21.69 -3.27 -28.98
C SER A 381 22.71 -3.80 -27.98
N SER A 382 22.48 -5.00 -27.43
CA SER A 382 23.41 -5.70 -26.54
C SER A 382 24.75 -6.03 -27.23
N LEU A 383 24.69 -6.50 -28.48
CA LEU A 383 25.89 -6.83 -29.26
C LEU A 383 26.69 -5.59 -29.70
N LEU A 384 26.03 -4.45 -29.90
CA LEU A 384 26.64 -3.19 -30.35
C LEU A 384 27.12 -2.30 -29.20
N GLN A 385 26.66 -2.50 -27.97
CA GLN A 385 27.03 -1.65 -26.84
C GLN A 385 28.51 -1.80 -26.48
N LYS A 386 29.27 -0.70 -26.58
CA LYS A 386 30.55 -0.59 -25.88
C LYS A 386 30.24 -0.48 -24.39
N VAL A 387 30.76 -1.40 -23.58
CA VAL A 387 30.53 -1.40 -22.13
C VAL A 387 31.34 -0.25 -21.51
N THR A 388 30.71 0.90 -21.35
CA THR A 388 31.19 2.02 -20.54
C THR A 388 30.57 1.88 -19.15
N ILE A 389 31.38 1.89 -18.09
CA ILE A 389 30.88 1.83 -16.72
C ILE A 389 31.13 3.16 -16.03
N THR A 390 30.07 3.75 -15.51
CA THR A 390 30.13 4.85 -14.56
C THR A 390 30.23 4.26 -13.16
N SER A 391 31.33 4.52 -12.45
CA SER A 391 31.44 4.13 -11.05
C SER A 391 30.41 4.88 -10.20
N GLU A 392 29.65 4.19 -9.35
CA GLU A 392 28.74 4.84 -8.39
C GLU A 392 29.48 5.70 -7.36
N TYR A 393 30.75 5.38 -7.07
CA TYR A 393 31.52 6.03 -6.00
C TYR A 393 32.40 7.17 -6.53
N THR A 394 33.01 7.02 -7.71
CA THR A 394 33.87 8.05 -8.31
C THR A 394 33.17 8.90 -9.37
N LYS A 395 32.04 8.43 -9.91
CA LYS A 395 31.30 9.05 -11.03
C LYS A 395 32.10 9.21 -12.33
N GLU A 396 33.28 8.61 -12.41
CA GLU A 396 34.08 8.59 -13.63
C GLU A 396 33.60 7.47 -14.57
N GLU A 397 33.65 7.73 -15.88
CA GLU A 397 33.39 6.73 -16.92
C GLU A 397 34.69 6.03 -17.32
N TYR A 398 34.66 4.71 -17.41
CA TYR A 398 35.82 3.90 -17.80
C TYR A 398 35.52 2.98 -18.97
N GLU A 399 36.48 2.89 -19.90
CA GLU A 399 36.50 1.88 -20.96
C GLU A 399 37.13 0.59 -20.42
N ILE A 400 36.42 -0.53 -20.54
CA ILE A 400 36.92 -1.83 -20.09
C ILE A 400 37.73 -2.48 -21.21
N PRO A 401 39.01 -2.83 -20.99
CA PRO A 401 39.78 -3.60 -21.95
C PRO A 401 39.16 -5.00 -22.11
N LYS A 402 38.89 -5.39 -23.36
CA LYS A 402 38.54 -6.79 -23.68
C LYS A 402 39.80 -7.65 -23.55
N PHE A 403 39.67 -8.86 -23.00
CA PHE A 403 40.75 -9.83 -22.87
C PHE A 403 40.52 -11.00 -23.83
N ASP A 404 41.58 -11.52 -24.44
CA ASP A 404 41.45 -12.62 -25.41
C ASP A 404 41.16 -13.97 -24.77
N ASN A 405 41.45 -14.13 -23.47
CA ASN A 405 41.27 -15.38 -22.75
C ASN A 405 41.17 -15.19 -21.23
N GLU A 406 40.63 -16.21 -20.56
CA GLU A 406 40.41 -16.24 -19.11
C GLU A 406 41.69 -15.96 -18.31
N LYS A 407 42.83 -16.48 -18.79
CA LYS A 407 44.13 -16.34 -18.12
C LYS A 407 44.62 -14.88 -18.13
N ALA A 408 44.39 -14.15 -19.23
CA ALA A 408 44.70 -12.73 -19.34
C ALA A 408 43.82 -11.90 -18.40
N ALA A 409 42.50 -12.16 -18.36
CA ALA A 409 41.58 -11.51 -17.45
C ALA A 409 41.97 -11.71 -15.97
N ARG A 410 42.27 -12.96 -15.56
CA ARG A 410 42.74 -13.25 -14.19
C ARG A 410 44.06 -12.56 -13.85
N LYS A 411 44.96 -12.40 -14.81
CA LYS A 411 46.23 -11.69 -14.61
C LYS A 411 45.99 -10.20 -14.37
N GLU A 412 45.08 -9.58 -15.12
CA GLU A 412 44.77 -8.16 -14.96
C GLU A 412 44.01 -7.90 -13.66
N ILE A 413 43.03 -8.73 -13.31
CA ILE A 413 42.36 -8.69 -12.00
C ILE A 413 43.39 -8.71 -10.85
N LYS A 414 44.37 -9.62 -10.90
CA LYS A 414 45.44 -9.68 -9.88
C LYS A 414 46.30 -8.42 -9.86
N SER A 415 46.57 -7.83 -11.03
CA SER A 415 47.29 -6.56 -11.17
C SER A 415 46.52 -5.42 -10.51
N LEU A 416 45.23 -5.28 -10.81
CA LEU A 416 44.33 -4.27 -10.25
C LEU A 416 44.16 -4.42 -8.74
N ILE A 417 43.92 -5.64 -8.25
CA ILE A 417 43.85 -5.90 -6.80
C ILE A 417 45.16 -5.50 -6.11
N LYS A 418 46.32 -5.75 -6.73
CA LYS A 418 47.61 -5.35 -6.18
C LYS A 418 47.76 -3.82 -6.14
N LYS A 419 47.33 -3.12 -7.20
CA LYS A 419 47.33 -1.65 -7.26
C LYS A 419 46.38 -1.06 -6.21
N GLY A 420 45.15 -1.57 -6.10
CA GLY A 420 44.18 -1.14 -5.10
C GLY A 420 44.67 -1.36 -3.66
N LYS A 421 45.31 -2.51 -3.38
CA LYS A 421 45.95 -2.77 -2.09
C LYS A 421 47.15 -1.85 -1.80
N GLN A 422 47.84 -1.37 -2.83
CA GLN A 422 48.93 -0.39 -2.67
C GLN A 422 48.36 1.00 -2.38
N ALA A 423 47.41 1.48 -3.19
CA ALA A 423 46.70 2.75 -2.96
C ALA A 423 46.07 2.82 -1.56
N LEU A 424 45.50 1.70 -1.09
CA LEU A 424 44.95 1.60 0.28
C LEU A 424 46.02 1.79 1.37
N LYS A 425 47.25 1.27 1.18
CA LYS A 425 48.37 1.49 2.11
C LYS A 425 48.81 2.94 2.12
N ASP A 426 48.73 3.60 0.97
CA ASP A 426 49.08 5.00 0.78
C ASP A 426 47.93 5.95 1.24
N GLN A 427 46.81 5.40 1.73
CA GLN A 427 45.58 6.10 2.14
C GLN A 427 44.89 6.86 1.00
N GLU A 428 45.12 6.43 -0.24
CA GLU A 428 44.47 6.92 -1.46
C GLU A 428 43.20 6.10 -1.71
N TYR A 429 42.17 6.35 -0.88
CA TYR A 429 40.95 5.52 -0.87
C TYR A 429 40.19 5.54 -2.20
N ASP A 430 40.14 6.68 -2.89
CA ASP A 430 39.42 6.81 -4.16
C ASP A 430 40.09 5.99 -5.27
N GLU A 431 41.42 6.05 -5.36
CA GLU A 431 42.18 5.24 -6.33
C GLU A 431 42.10 3.74 -5.99
N ALA A 432 42.07 3.41 -4.69
CA ALA A 432 41.86 2.03 -4.26
C ALA A 432 40.49 1.49 -4.69
N LEU A 433 39.41 2.25 -4.45
CA LEU A 433 38.05 1.88 -4.86
C LEU A 433 37.96 1.72 -6.37
N LYS A 434 38.50 2.66 -7.13
CA LYS A 434 38.59 2.60 -8.60
C LYS A 434 39.21 1.30 -9.10
N HIS A 435 40.34 0.89 -8.53
CA HIS A 435 40.99 -0.36 -8.93
C HIS A 435 40.19 -1.61 -8.54
N PHE A 436 39.52 -1.61 -7.39
CA PHE A 436 38.72 -2.75 -6.95
C PHE A 436 37.44 -2.91 -7.78
N GLU A 437 36.73 -1.82 -8.05
CA GLU A 437 35.55 -1.81 -8.93
C GLU A 437 35.91 -2.28 -10.34
N PHE A 438 37.04 -1.81 -10.88
CA PHE A 438 37.48 -2.26 -12.20
C PHE A 438 37.82 -3.75 -12.24
N ALA A 439 38.46 -4.26 -11.18
CA ALA A 439 38.68 -5.70 -11.04
C ALA A 439 37.37 -6.47 -10.93
N GLU A 440 36.34 -5.90 -10.29
CA GLU A 440 35.05 -6.54 -10.07
C GLU A 440 34.29 -6.66 -11.39
N VAL A 441 34.28 -5.60 -12.18
CA VAL A 441 33.70 -5.59 -13.52
C VAL A 441 34.30 -6.68 -14.41
N ILE A 442 35.64 -6.79 -14.46
CA ILE A 442 36.30 -7.84 -15.23
C ILE A 442 35.94 -9.22 -14.65
N ALA A 443 35.85 -9.35 -13.33
CA ALA A 443 35.46 -10.59 -12.68
C ALA A 443 34.01 -10.99 -13.01
N ILE A 444 33.08 -10.03 -13.11
CA ILE A 444 31.69 -10.24 -13.52
C ILE A 444 31.63 -10.70 -14.98
N GLN A 445 32.32 -9.99 -15.88
CA GLN A 445 32.35 -10.32 -17.31
C GLN A 445 32.85 -11.75 -17.58
N TRP A 446 33.77 -12.25 -16.76
CA TRP A 446 34.35 -13.59 -16.88
C TRP A 446 33.79 -14.60 -15.86
N ASN A 447 32.74 -14.24 -15.12
CA ASN A 447 32.06 -15.09 -14.14
C ASN A 447 32.98 -15.70 -13.05
N PHE A 448 33.92 -14.90 -12.52
CA PHE A 448 34.83 -15.32 -11.44
C PHE A 448 34.23 -15.10 -10.05
N LYS A 449 33.24 -15.91 -9.68
CA LYS A 449 32.47 -15.78 -8.42
C LYS A 449 33.29 -15.57 -7.16
N ASP A 450 34.36 -16.36 -6.98
CA ASP A 450 35.20 -16.27 -5.78
C ASP A 450 35.88 -14.90 -5.67
N VAL A 451 36.27 -14.35 -6.82
CA VAL A 451 36.88 -13.01 -6.93
C VAL A 451 35.85 -11.93 -6.68
N ILE A 452 34.65 -12.04 -7.25
CA ILE A 452 33.54 -11.09 -7.05
C ILE A 452 33.22 -10.96 -5.55
N LYS A 453 33.11 -12.09 -4.84
CA LYS A 453 32.84 -12.10 -3.40
C LYS A 453 33.96 -11.45 -2.59
N GLU A 454 35.24 -11.72 -2.94
CA GLU A 454 36.39 -11.07 -2.28
C GLU A 454 36.39 -9.55 -2.52
N LEU A 455 36.12 -9.13 -3.76
CA LEU A 455 36.12 -7.72 -4.15
C LEU A 455 34.99 -6.93 -3.48
N ASN A 456 33.76 -7.45 -3.41
CA ASN A 456 32.65 -6.81 -2.71
C ASN A 456 32.98 -6.49 -1.25
N GLY A 457 33.52 -7.47 -0.51
CA GLY A 457 33.97 -7.26 0.87
C GLY A 457 35.09 -6.22 0.96
N THR A 458 36.01 -6.23 -0.01
CA THR A 458 37.13 -5.29 -0.08
C THR A 458 36.66 -3.86 -0.37
N ILE A 459 35.75 -3.66 -1.31
CA ILE A 459 35.14 -2.37 -1.66
C ILE A 459 34.40 -1.80 -0.45
N LEU A 460 33.49 -2.57 0.17
CA LEU A 460 32.75 -2.12 1.35
C LEU A 460 33.68 -1.72 2.50
N SER A 461 34.67 -2.56 2.82
CA SER A 461 35.63 -2.25 3.90
C SER A 461 36.51 -1.03 3.58
N THR A 462 36.81 -0.80 2.31
CA THR A 462 37.56 0.37 1.83
C THR A 462 36.71 1.64 1.94
N THR A 463 35.45 1.62 1.51
CA THR A 463 34.49 2.73 1.67
C THR A 463 34.30 3.11 3.13
N VAL A 464 34.15 2.11 4.02
CA VAL A 464 34.05 2.35 5.47
C VAL A 464 35.31 3.00 6.02
N SER A 465 36.48 2.54 5.55
CA SER A 465 37.77 3.10 5.95
C SER A 465 37.95 4.54 5.45
N LYS A 466 37.49 4.84 4.24
CA LYS A 466 37.47 6.18 3.65
C LYS A 466 36.64 7.13 4.52
N GLU A 467 35.38 6.80 4.80
CA GLU A 467 34.50 7.66 5.58
C GLU A 467 35.00 7.86 7.01
N ARG A 468 35.51 6.80 7.67
CA ARG A 468 36.14 6.94 8.99
C ARG A 468 37.39 7.83 8.96
N ASN A 469 38.16 7.81 7.86
CA ASN A 469 39.31 8.69 7.68
C ASN A 469 38.87 10.16 7.50
N ILE A 470 37.80 10.41 6.72
CA ILE A 470 37.18 11.74 6.56
C ILE A 470 36.76 12.28 7.93
N ILE A 471 35.98 11.52 8.71
CA ILE A 471 35.57 11.90 10.07
C ILE A 471 36.79 12.27 10.93
N LYS A 472 37.85 11.45 10.89
CA LYS A 472 39.07 11.69 11.69
C LYS A 472 39.83 12.94 11.25
N LYS A 473 40.00 13.17 9.94
CA LYS A 473 40.70 14.33 9.38
C LYS A 473 39.92 15.62 9.64
N ALA A 474 38.63 15.62 9.32
CA ALA A 474 37.73 16.75 9.50
C ALA A 474 37.62 17.15 10.98
N LYS A 475 37.48 16.18 11.92
CA LYS A 475 37.57 16.48 13.38
C LYS A 475 38.91 17.08 13.81
N LYS A 476 40.03 16.64 13.21
CA LYS A 476 41.36 17.16 13.53
C LYS A 476 41.52 18.60 13.01
N GLN A 477 41.02 18.90 11.81
CA GLN A 477 40.98 20.24 11.24
C GLN A 477 40.08 21.16 12.07
N ALA A 478 38.86 20.73 12.39
CA ALA A 478 37.95 21.47 13.27
C ALA A 478 38.63 21.86 14.60
N ARG A 479 39.33 20.92 15.25
CA ARG A 479 40.09 21.20 16.49
C ARG A 479 41.29 22.15 16.29
N LYS A 480 41.86 22.22 15.08
CA LYS A 480 42.92 23.17 14.74
C LYS A 480 42.34 24.57 14.58
N HIS A 481 41.23 24.69 13.84
CA HIS A 481 40.50 25.95 13.64
C HIS A 481 39.86 26.46 14.94
N GLU A 482 39.43 25.58 15.85
CA GLU A 482 38.95 25.95 17.19
C GLU A 482 40.05 26.68 17.98
N LYS A 483 41.33 26.31 17.81
CA LYS A 483 42.45 26.97 18.50
C LYS A 483 42.78 28.34 17.92
N THR A 484 42.55 28.54 16.62
CA THR A 484 42.73 29.83 15.93
C THR A 484 41.49 30.72 15.99
N LYS A 485 40.36 30.21 16.53
CA LYS A 485 39.05 30.86 16.59
C LYS A 485 38.47 31.21 15.22
N GLU A 486 38.81 30.43 14.19
CA GLU A 486 38.24 30.52 12.84
C GLU A 486 36.93 29.73 12.79
N TYR A 487 35.87 30.23 13.42
CA TYR A 487 34.66 29.44 13.68
C TYR A 487 33.93 29.00 12.40
N ASP A 488 33.97 29.76 11.30
CA ASP A 488 33.41 29.35 10.02
C ASP A 488 34.02 28.03 9.53
N GLU A 489 35.36 27.93 9.55
CA GLU A 489 36.11 26.74 9.17
C GLU A 489 35.87 25.57 10.14
N VAL A 490 35.64 25.87 11.42
CA VAL A 490 35.24 24.86 12.41
C VAL A 490 33.88 24.24 12.06
N ALA A 491 32.91 25.07 11.65
CA ALA A 491 31.56 24.61 11.31
C ALA A 491 31.60 23.75 10.05
N VAL A 492 32.31 24.18 9.01
CA VAL A 492 32.51 23.41 7.77
C VAL A 492 33.16 22.05 8.07
N SER A 493 34.24 22.05 8.85
CA SER A 493 34.97 20.82 9.20
C SER A 493 34.11 19.85 10.04
N TYR A 494 33.34 20.32 11.02
CA TYR A 494 32.45 19.43 11.77
C TYR A 494 31.26 18.96 10.93
N GLN A 495 30.76 19.77 10.00
CA GLN A 495 29.70 19.37 9.08
C GLN A 495 30.17 18.26 8.13
N GLU A 496 31.37 18.37 7.57
CA GLU A 496 31.96 17.32 6.72
C GLU A 496 32.08 15.99 7.49
N ALA A 497 32.53 16.04 8.75
CA ALA A 497 32.57 14.87 9.62
C ALA A 497 31.16 14.30 9.87
N LEU A 498 30.16 15.16 10.08
CA LEU A 498 28.78 14.76 10.33
C LEU A 498 28.18 14.06 9.11
N ASP A 499 28.41 14.60 7.91
CA ASP A 499 27.94 14.02 6.66
C ASP A 499 28.56 12.64 6.40
N ALA A 500 29.87 12.48 6.65
CA ALA A 500 30.56 11.20 6.57
C ALA A 500 30.02 10.17 7.59
N ALA A 501 29.70 10.62 8.82
CA ALA A 501 29.09 9.76 9.83
C ALA A 501 27.68 9.32 9.42
N HIS A 502 26.89 10.20 8.80
CA HIS A 502 25.59 9.84 8.23
C HIS A 502 25.70 8.82 7.08
N ARG A 503 26.68 8.96 6.18
CA ARG A 503 26.95 7.96 5.13
C ARG A 503 27.29 6.59 5.72
N LEU A 504 28.13 6.53 6.75
CA LEU A 504 28.40 5.27 7.47
C LEU A 504 27.14 4.66 8.10
N PHE A 505 26.30 5.49 8.71
CA PHE A 505 25.03 5.03 9.30
C PHE A 505 24.09 4.45 8.23
N GLN A 506 24.01 5.07 7.05
CA GLN A 506 23.25 4.57 5.89
C GLN A 506 23.78 3.23 5.37
N LEU A 507 25.11 3.02 5.44
CA LEU A 507 25.75 1.73 5.14
C LEU A 507 25.54 0.66 6.23
N GLY A 508 24.77 0.95 7.28
CA GLY A 508 24.42 0.00 8.34
C GLY A 508 25.33 0.00 9.58
N PHE A 509 26.30 0.92 9.66
CA PHE A 509 27.26 0.99 10.77
C PHE A 509 26.67 1.76 11.95
N GLN A 510 26.01 1.04 12.87
CA GLN A 510 25.35 1.64 14.04
C GLN A 510 26.31 2.20 15.09
N ASP A 511 27.59 1.81 15.07
CA ASP A 511 28.62 2.30 15.98
C ASP A 511 28.90 3.80 15.84
N VAL A 512 28.45 4.43 14.75
CA VAL A 512 28.60 5.88 14.52
C VAL A 512 27.48 6.73 15.15
N GLU A 513 26.46 6.13 15.80
CA GLU A 513 25.32 6.88 16.36
C GLU A 513 25.76 7.91 17.43
N GLU A 514 26.70 7.53 18.30
CA GLU A 514 27.25 8.45 19.31
C GLU A 514 28.09 9.56 18.68
N GLU A 515 28.79 9.23 17.59
CA GLU A 515 29.62 10.17 16.84
C GLU A 515 28.75 11.21 16.12
N ILE A 516 27.64 10.79 15.49
CA ILE A 516 26.64 11.71 14.91
C ILE A 516 26.13 12.66 16.00
N ARG A 517 25.70 12.15 17.15
CA ARG A 517 25.21 12.98 18.27
C ARG A 517 26.24 14.01 18.72
N TYR A 518 27.50 13.60 18.86
CA TYR A 518 28.60 14.48 19.23
C TYR A 518 28.84 15.57 18.17
N LEU A 519 28.93 15.17 16.89
CA LEU A 519 29.20 16.08 15.78
C LEU A 519 28.08 17.08 15.57
N THR A 520 26.82 16.66 15.67
CA THR A 520 25.68 17.59 15.59
C THR A 520 25.73 18.64 16.70
N HIS A 521 26.03 18.23 17.95
CA HIS A 521 26.16 19.19 19.04
C HIS A 521 27.32 20.19 18.80
N LYS A 522 28.42 19.71 18.22
CA LYS A 522 29.55 20.56 17.83
C LYS A 522 29.20 21.55 16.73
N VAL A 523 28.57 21.11 15.64
CA VAL A 523 28.12 22.00 14.55
C VAL A 523 27.20 23.08 15.09
N MET A 524 26.18 22.72 15.88
CA MET A 524 25.25 23.70 16.47
C MET A 524 25.94 24.69 17.41
N GLY A 525 26.85 24.20 18.26
CA GLY A 525 27.62 25.06 19.17
C GLY A 525 28.48 26.06 18.40
N THR A 526 29.15 25.62 17.34
CA THR A 526 30.00 26.48 16.51
C THR A 526 29.19 27.52 15.74
N LYS A 527 28.06 27.14 15.13
CA LYS A 527 27.19 28.10 14.43
C LYS A 527 26.72 29.25 15.33
N LYS A 528 26.43 28.94 16.59
CA LYS A 528 26.09 29.95 17.60
C LYS A 528 27.22 30.96 17.85
N GLU A 529 28.48 30.51 17.85
CA GLU A 529 29.66 31.37 18.05
C GLU A 529 29.96 32.26 16.83
N ILE A 530 29.61 31.81 15.62
CA ILE A 530 29.76 32.60 14.37
C ILE A 530 28.81 33.81 14.37
N GLY A 531 27.77 33.82 15.22
CA GLY A 531 26.70 34.78 15.07
C GLY A 531 25.87 34.55 13.81
N GLU A 532 26.04 33.40 13.15
CA GLU A 532 24.93 32.69 12.50
C GLU A 532 23.92 32.39 13.60
N VAL A 533 23.17 33.42 13.98
CA VAL A 533 21.81 33.27 14.44
C VAL A 533 21.19 32.50 13.30
N CYS A 534 21.08 31.19 13.46
CA CYS A 534 19.95 30.37 13.04
C CYS A 534 18.86 31.35 12.63
N THR A 535 18.82 31.79 11.36
CA THR A 535 17.90 32.86 11.01
C THR A 535 16.53 32.28 11.32
N ASN A 536 15.55 33.10 11.72
CA ASN A 536 14.21 32.55 12.01
C ASN A 536 13.62 31.81 10.77
N GLU A 537 14.26 31.90 9.61
CA GLU A 537 14.00 31.15 8.38
C GLU A 537 14.77 29.81 8.29
N ASP A 538 16.00 29.70 8.81
CA ASP A 538 16.76 28.43 8.89
C ASP A 538 16.37 27.56 10.09
N CYS A 539 15.80 28.18 11.11
CA CYS A 539 15.49 27.54 12.36
C CYS A 539 14.01 27.69 12.63
N ILE A 540 13.26 26.87 11.89
CA ILE A 540 12.11 26.20 12.47
C ILE A 540 12.64 25.49 13.71
N SER A 541 12.52 26.18 14.85
CA SER A 541 13.33 25.82 15.98
C SER A 541 12.88 24.44 16.42
N GLY A 542 13.84 23.57 16.76
CA GLY A 542 13.52 22.26 17.32
C GLY A 542 12.52 22.36 18.49
N GLU A 543 12.41 23.53 19.14
CA GLU A 543 11.39 23.84 20.14
C GLU A 543 9.97 23.90 19.57
N VAL A 544 9.74 24.53 18.41
CA VAL A 544 8.41 24.59 17.79
C VAL A 544 7.97 23.20 17.32
N ILE A 545 8.85 22.47 16.64
CA ILE A 545 8.60 21.08 16.23
C ILE A 545 8.34 20.19 17.46
N THR A 546 9.09 20.40 18.54
CA THR A 546 8.87 19.71 19.83
C THR A 546 7.53 20.09 20.45
N ALA A 547 7.11 21.36 20.39
CA ALA A 547 5.83 21.83 20.90
C ALA A 547 4.66 21.21 20.12
N SER A 548 4.77 21.14 18.79
CA SER A 548 3.82 20.46 17.91
C SER A 548 3.71 18.97 18.21
N ARG A 549 4.85 18.28 18.40
CA ARG A 549 4.84 16.89 18.87
C ARG A 549 4.12 16.75 20.21
N LYS A 550 4.44 17.61 21.19
CA LYS A 550 3.81 17.59 22.52
C LYS A 550 2.31 17.82 22.44
N LYS A 551 1.85 18.73 21.57
CA LYS A 551 0.42 19.02 21.34
C LYS A 551 -0.30 17.80 20.76
N LEU A 552 0.25 17.18 19.72
CA LEU A 552 -0.29 15.95 19.12
C LEU A 552 -0.28 14.79 20.12
N LEU A 553 0.79 14.63 20.90
CA LEU A 553 0.88 13.58 21.92
C LEU A 553 -0.18 13.77 23.00
N LYS A 554 -0.37 15.01 23.48
CA LYS A 554 -1.40 15.35 24.47
C LYS A 554 -2.79 15.08 23.93
N TYR A 555 -3.05 15.42 22.65
CA TYR A 555 -4.31 15.14 21.99
C TYR A 555 -4.56 13.63 21.86
N TYR A 556 -3.58 12.88 21.33
CA TYR A 556 -3.63 11.43 21.21
C TYR A 556 -3.94 10.77 22.56
N ASN A 557 -3.16 11.09 23.59
CA ASN A 557 -3.33 10.48 24.92
C ASN A 557 -4.69 10.85 25.57
N LYS A 558 -5.21 12.05 25.32
CA LYS A 558 -6.51 12.49 25.85
C LYS A 558 -7.69 11.81 25.16
N HIS A 559 -7.56 11.53 23.86
CA HIS A 559 -8.67 11.06 23.01
C HIS A 559 -8.52 9.62 22.51
N GLU A 560 -7.45 8.90 22.87
CA GLU A 560 -7.10 7.56 22.33
C GLU A 560 -8.27 6.58 22.30
N LYS A 561 -9.12 6.53 23.34
CA LYS A 561 -10.26 5.61 23.39
C LYS A 561 -11.42 6.01 22.47
N LYS A 562 -11.51 7.28 22.08
CA LYS A 562 -12.57 7.84 21.24
C LYS A 562 -12.17 7.94 19.77
N LEU A 563 -10.87 7.95 19.48
CA LEU A 563 -10.36 8.01 18.11
C LEU A 563 -10.69 6.73 17.37
N THR A 564 -11.20 6.89 16.16
CA THR A 564 -11.30 5.84 15.15
C THR A 564 -9.90 5.29 14.83
N TYR A 565 -9.86 4.11 14.22
CA TYR A 565 -8.60 3.51 13.80
C TYR A 565 -7.82 4.43 12.85
N GLN A 566 -8.52 5.07 11.91
CA GLN A 566 -7.91 5.93 10.91
C GLN A 566 -7.31 7.20 11.53
N GLU A 567 -8.01 7.82 12.47
CA GLU A 567 -7.48 8.97 13.20
C GLU A 567 -6.25 8.58 14.04
N LYS A 568 -6.23 7.39 14.65
CA LYS A 568 -5.03 6.88 15.36
C LYS A 568 -3.86 6.71 14.41
N LEU A 569 -4.10 6.10 13.24
CA LEU A 569 -3.07 5.89 12.22
C LEU A 569 -2.48 7.22 11.77
N GLU A 570 -3.33 8.19 11.47
CA GLU A 570 -2.92 9.52 11.05
C GLU A 570 -2.09 10.24 12.11
N ILE A 571 -2.58 10.30 13.35
CA ILE A 571 -1.90 11.01 14.44
C ILE A 571 -0.55 10.36 14.77
N ILE A 572 -0.47 9.03 14.84
CA ILE A 572 0.78 8.31 15.09
C ILE A 572 1.79 8.55 13.95
N THR A 573 1.32 8.58 12.70
CA THR A 573 2.17 8.85 11.54
C THR A 573 2.73 10.27 11.59
N ARG A 574 1.89 11.28 11.88
CA ARG A 574 2.33 12.67 12.09
C ARG A 574 3.39 12.75 13.20
N ILE A 575 3.16 12.09 14.33
CA ILE A 575 4.13 12.06 15.44
C ILE A 575 5.45 11.39 15.01
N ALA A 576 5.40 10.30 14.24
CA ALA A 576 6.58 9.59 13.77
C ALA A 576 7.41 10.46 12.80
N VAL A 577 6.75 11.17 11.88
CA VAL A 577 7.40 12.10 10.95
C VAL A 577 8.05 13.26 11.71
N ILE A 578 7.33 13.85 12.67
CA ILE A 578 7.87 14.92 13.53
C ILE A 578 9.10 14.44 14.32
N SER A 579 9.07 13.22 14.87
CA SER A 579 10.25 12.64 15.55
C SER A 579 11.42 12.38 14.59
N ASN A 580 11.15 12.00 13.33
CA ASN A 580 12.19 11.82 12.32
C ASN A 580 12.82 13.17 11.93
N LEU A 581 12.01 14.21 11.74
CA LEU A 581 12.51 15.56 11.50
C LEU A 581 13.36 16.05 12.66
N LEU A 582 12.89 15.95 13.90
CA LEU A 582 13.68 16.33 15.07
C LEU A 582 15.00 15.56 15.17
N PHE A 583 15.02 14.28 14.79
CA PHE A 583 16.25 13.50 14.70
C PHE A 583 17.21 14.08 13.64
N LYS A 584 16.71 14.43 12.45
CA LYS A 584 17.49 15.11 11.39
C LYS A 584 17.99 16.49 11.82
N PHE A 585 17.22 17.21 12.63
CA PHE A 585 17.64 18.46 13.28
C PHE A 585 18.58 18.25 14.47
N GLY A 586 19.13 17.05 14.64
CA GLY A 586 20.18 16.80 15.61
C GLY A 586 19.72 16.41 17.01
N ASN A 587 18.42 16.27 17.25
CA ASN A 587 17.91 15.74 18.50
C ASN A 587 18.06 14.21 18.50
N ALA A 588 19.27 13.73 18.72
CA ALA A 588 19.59 12.30 18.69
C ALA A 588 18.77 11.45 19.69
N SER A 589 18.15 12.06 20.71
CA SER A 589 17.25 11.34 21.61
C SER A 589 15.96 10.86 20.93
N GLU A 590 15.60 11.47 19.79
CA GLU A 590 14.39 11.16 19.03
C GLU A 590 14.48 9.87 18.24
N ILE A 591 15.67 9.28 18.05
CA ILE A 591 15.80 7.98 17.38
C ILE A 591 14.99 6.88 18.09
N LYS A 592 14.92 6.94 19.43
CA LYS A 592 14.10 6.03 20.25
C LYS A 592 12.62 6.25 19.99
N ASN A 593 12.21 7.50 19.79
CA ASN A 593 10.83 7.86 19.49
C ASN A 593 10.44 7.43 18.07
N VAL A 594 11.30 7.63 17.07
CA VAL A 594 11.08 7.13 15.70
C VAL A 594 10.81 5.62 15.73
N LYS A 595 11.71 4.84 16.36
CA LYS A 595 11.53 3.39 16.51
C LYS A 595 10.26 3.03 17.29
N LEU A 596 9.93 3.77 18.35
CA LEU A 596 8.74 3.55 19.15
C LEU A 596 7.45 3.76 18.33
N TYR A 597 7.35 4.85 17.58
CA TYR A 597 6.15 5.17 16.82
C TYR A 597 6.01 4.30 15.56
N GLN A 598 7.12 3.91 14.92
CA GLN A 598 7.10 2.87 13.87
C GLN A 598 6.52 1.56 14.42
N LYS A 599 7.02 1.09 15.57
CA LYS A 599 6.48 -0.12 16.22
C LYS A 599 5.00 0.02 16.60
N LYS A 600 4.57 1.20 17.07
CA LYS A 600 3.14 1.46 17.35
C LYS A 600 2.30 1.40 16.08
N LEU A 601 2.80 1.94 14.97
CA LEU A 601 2.16 1.90 13.66
C LEU A 601 2.00 0.46 13.17
N ASP A 602 3.05 -0.35 13.28
CA ASP A 602 3.02 -1.77 12.91
C ASP A 602 2.02 -2.56 13.74
N ASN A 603 1.95 -2.29 15.05
CA ASN A 603 0.98 -2.91 15.95
C ASN A 603 -0.46 -2.48 15.61
N LEU A 604 -0.66 -1.22 15.22
CA LEU A 604 -1.95 -0.73 14.76
C LEU A 604 -2.35 -1.50 13.49
N LYS A 605 -1.47 -1.57 12.49
CA LYS A 605 -1.68 -2.30 11.22
C LYS A 605 -2.00 -3.79 11.46
N LYS A 606 -1.32 -4.43 12.41
CA LYS A 606 -1.60 -5.82 12.83
C LYS A 606 -2.91 -5.99 13.60
N SER A 607 -3.38 -4.96 14.28
CA SER A 607 -4.68 -4.99 14.97
C SER A 607 -5.81 -4.84 13.95
N LEU A 608 -5.61 -4.00 12.93
CA LEU A 608 -6.54 -3.85 11.82
C LEU A 608 -6.81 -5.15 11.07
N SER A 609 -5.78 -5.95 10.85
CA SER A 609 -5.93 -7.25 10.17
C SER A 609 -6.76 -8.26 10.99
N LYS A 610 -7.16 -7.92 12.23
CA LYS A 610 -8.02 -8.74 13.10
C LYS A 610 -9.43 -8.17 13.29
N GLU A 611 -9.70 -6.96 12.82
CA GLU A 611 -11.03 -6.36 12.87
C GLU A 611 -12.01 -7.05 11.92
N SER A 612 -13.31 -6.81 12.09
CA SER A 612 -14.36 -7.41 11.24
C SER A 612 -14.16 -7.09 9.75
N GLU A 613 -14.55 -8.01 8.87
CA GLU A 613 -14.45 -7.87 7.41
C GLU A 613 -15.12 -6.59 6.89
N ALA A 614 -16.23 -6.15 7.51
CA ALA A 614 -16.92 -4.92 7.13
C ALA A 614 -16.04 -3.66 7.33
N ILE A 615 -15.33 -3.57 8.47
CA ILE A 615 -14.41 -2.47 8.77
C ILE A 615 -13.20 -2.52 7.85
N GLN A 616 -12.70 -3.72 7.54
CA GLN A 616 -11.59 -3.89 6.62
C GLN A 616 -11.96 -3.43 5.20
N LYS A 617 -13.18 -3.75 4.74
CA LYS A 617 -13.69 -3.33 3.44
C LYS A 617 -13.82 -1.80 3.34
N GLU A 618 -14.44 -1.16 4.34
CA GLU A 618 -14.58 0.31 4.38
C GLU A 618 -13.20 1.01 4.34
N ILE A 619 -12.23 0.48 5.09
CA ILE A 619 -10.88 1.05 5.12
C ILE A 619 -10.14 0.83 3.80
N GLN A 620 -10.34 -0.32 3.15
CA GLN A 620 -9.75 -0.63 1.87
C GLN A 620 -10.30 0.28 0.77
N GLU A 621 -11.62 0.45 0.70
CA GLU A 621 -12.28 1.38 -0.24
C GLU A 621 -11.75 2.81 -0.07
N LYS A 622 -11.66 3.28 1.19
CA LYS A 622 -11.11 4.62 1.47
C LYS A 622 -9.62 4.74 1.11
N ARG A 623 -8.85 3.68 1.28
CA ARG A 623 -7.43 3.65 0.89
C ARG A 623 -7.27 3.75 -0.62
N GLU A 624 -8.08 3.05 -1.40
CA GLU A 624 -8.05 3.08 -2.87
C GLU A 624 -8.35 4.49 -3.39
N ILE A 625 -9.39 5.15 -2.86
CA ILE A 625 -9.72 6.54 -3.18
C ILE A 625 -8.53 7.48 -2.89
N LEU A 626 -7.89 7.32 -1.73
CA LEU A 626 -6.74 8.15 -1.35
C LEU A 626 -5.51 7.90 -2.23
N GLN A 627 -5.30 6.66 -2.70
CA GLN A 627 -4.20 6.32 -3.60
C GLN A 627 -4.41 6.92 -5.00
N GLU A 628 -5.63 6.88 -5.51
CA GLU A 628 -6.00 7.54 -6.77
C GLU A 628 -5.80 9.06 -6.69
N MET A 629 -6.23 9.68 -5.58
CA MET A 629 -5.98 11.10 -5.32
C MET A 629 -4.48 11.44 -5.24
N ASP A 630 -3.64 10.59 -4.64
CA ASP A 630 -2.19 10.82 -4.57
C ASP A 630 -1.55 10.81 -5.97
N HIS A 631 -2.00 9.91 -6.84
CA HIS A 631 -1.51 9.81 -8.22
C HIS A 631 -1.89 11.04 -9.05
N GLU A 632 -3.13 11.51 -8.94
CA GLU A 632 -3.59 12.73 -9.63
C GLU A 632 -2.83 13.97 -9.13
N LEU A 633 -2.60 14.09 -7.82
CA LEU A 633 -1.78 15.19 -7.28
C LEU A 633 -0.34 15.15 -7.79
N ASP A 634 0.26 13.96 -7.99
CA ASP A 634 1.61 13.83 -8.54
C ASP A 634 1.70 14.40 -9.98
N LYS A 635 0.70 14.12 -10.82
CA LYS A 635 0.62 14.70 -12.18
C LYS A 635 0.53 16.22 -12.12
N LEU A 636 -0.33 16.75 -11.25
CA LEU A 636 -0.50 18.20 -11.08
C LEU A 636 0.80 18.86 -10.57
N ILE A 637 1.54 18.22 -9.67
CA ILE A 637 2.84 18.71 -9.20
C ILE A 637 3.83 18.79 -10.35
N ARG A 638 3.92 17.76 -11.20
CA ARG A 638 4.82 17.78 -12.35
C ARG A 638 4.49 18.93 -13.28
N ASN A 639 3.21 19.16 -13.57
CA ASN A 639 2.77 20.29 -14.39
C ASN A 639 3.14 21.63 -13.75
N ALA A 640 2.82 21.84 -12.47
CA ALA A 640 3.17 23.06 -11.76
C ALA A 640 4.70 23.31 -11.71
N LEU A 641 5.50 22.25 -11.62
CA LEU A 641 6.96 22.35 -11.67
C LEU A 641 7.49 22.67 -13.07
N LEU A 642 6.86 22.15 -14.12
CA LEU A 642 7.19 22.49 -15.52
C LEU A 642 6.87 23.96 -15.82
N ASP A 643 5.80 24.48 -15.24
CA ASP A 643 5.37 25.88 -15.37
C ASP A 643 6.15 26.83 -14.42
N GLU A 644 7.13 26.32 -13.67
CA GLU A 644 7.86 27.03 -12.62
C GLU A 644 6.96 27.67 -11.54
N ASN A 645 5.72 27.19 -11.39
CA ASN A 645 4.78 27.61 -10.35
C ASN A 645 5.06 26.89 -9.03
N PHE A 646 6.16 27.27 -8.37
CA PHE A 646 6.61 26.64 -7.12
C PHE A 646 5.59 26.75 -5.99
N LEU A 647 4.78 27.81 -5.95
CA LEU A 647 3.75 27.98 -4.93
C LEU A 647 2.65 26.93 -5.07
N GLU A 648 2.16 26.71 -6.28
CA GLU A 648 1.19 25.66 -6.57
C GLU A 648 1.78 24.27 -6.33
N ALA A 649 3.03 24.03 -6.72
CA ALA A 649 3.70 22.78 -6.42
C ALA A 649 3.78 22.52 -4.90
N ILE A 650 4.13 23.52 -4.09
CA ILE A 650 4.17 23.41 -2.62
C ILE A 650 2.77 23.09 -2.05
N PHE A 651 1.74 23.76 -2.54
CA PHE A 651 0.35 23.49 -2.16
C PHE A 651 -0.04 22.02 -2.44
N LEU A 652 0.28 21.53 -3.62
CA LEU A 652 -0.04 20.17 -4.02
C LEU A 652 0.79 19.15 -3.22
N TYR A 653 2.06 19.44 -2.92
CA TYR A 653 2.88 18.63 -2.01
C TYR A 653 2.26 18.55 -0.61
N GLN A 654 1.74 19.66 -0.06
CA GLN A 654 1.09 19.66 1.26
C GLN A 654 -0.16 18.78 1.27
N LYS A 655 -0.96 18.79 0.20
CA LYS A 655 -2.10 17.87 0.06
C LYS A 655 -1.65 16.41 0.05
N ARG A 656 -0.57 16.08 -0.67
CA ARG A 656 -0.01 14.71 -0.67
C ARG A 656 0.55 14.29 0.68
N ILE A 657 1.16 15.20 1.44
CA ILE A 657 1.61 14.92 2.81
C ILE A 657 0.44 14.49 3.69
N ASN A 658 -0.70 15.19 3.60
CA ASN A 658 -1.91 14.81 4.34
C ASN A 658 -2.41 13.42 3.94
N ILE A 659 -2.40 13.08 2.65
CA ILE A 659 -2.74 11.73 2.18
C ILE A 659 -1.77 10.69 2.75
N ALA A 660 -0.46 10.96 2.71
CA ALA A 660 0.56 10.08 3.27
C ALA A 660 0.37 9.86 4.79
N TYR A 661 -0.03 10.90 5.52
CA TYR A 661 -0.43 10.76 6.93
C TYR A 661 -1.64 9.84 7.10
N THR A 662 -2.70 10.05 6.34
CA THR A 662 -3.90 9.21 6.40
C THR A 662 -3.62 7.76 6.03
N LEU A 663 -2.70 7.50 5.10
CA LEU A 663 -2.30 6.15 4.68
C LEU A 663 -1.31 5.47 5.63
N GLY A 664 -0.69 6.23 6.54
CA GLY A 664 0.37 5.75 7.42
C GLY A 664 1.68 5.44 6.70
N ASN A 665 2.04 6.27 5.71
CA ASN A 665 3.28 6.19 4.93
C ASN A 665 4.29 7.24 5.41
N ILE A 666 5.11 6.88 6.40
CA ILE A 666 6.08 7.78 7.03
C ILE A 666 7.15 8.24 6.02
N ASP A 667 7.67 7.32 5.21
CA ASP A 667 8.79 7.61 4.32
C ASP A 667 8.38 8.57 3.20
N GLN A 668 7.19 8.37 2.63
CA GLN A 668 6.62 9.27 1.63
C GLN A 668 6.36 10.66 2.22
N ALA A 669 5.77 10.75 3.42
CA ALA A 669 5.55 12.04 4.08
C ALA A 669 6.88 12.78 4.34
N VAL A 670 7.92 12.08 4.83
CA VAL A 670 9.26 12.66 5.04
C VAL A 670 9.88 13.13 3.73
N TYR A 671 9.73 12.36 2.65
CA TYR A 671 10.21 12.75 1.33
C TYR A 671 9.52 14.02 0.80
N LEU A 672 8.19 14.07 0.88
CA LEU A 672 7.39 15.20 0.40
C LEU A 672 7.70 16.48 1.21
N VAL A 673 7.90 16.38 2.53
CA VAL A 673 8.38 17.51 3.35
C VAL A 673 9.74 18.03 2.85
N GLY A 674 10.64 17.13 2.48
CA GLY A 674 11.92 17.49 1.86
C GLY A 674 11.76 18.23 0.53
N GLN A 675 10.79 17.82 -0.30
CA GLN A 675 10.48 18.51 -1.56
C GLN A 675 9.93 19.91 -1.31
N ILE A 676 9.00 20.07 -0.36
CA ILE A 676 8.49 21.40 0.01
C ILE A 676 9.64 22.33 0.42
N ARG A 677 10.55 21.86 1.29
CA ARG A 677 11.71 22.65 1.72
C ARG A 677 12.56 23.10 0.52
N ALA A 678 12.93 22.18 -0.35
CA ALA A 678 13.76 22.48 -1.52
C ALA A 678 13.08 23.43 -2.52
N LYS A 679 11.74 23.45 -2.59
CA LYS A 679 11.00 24.39 -3.45
C LYS A 679 10.77 25.74 -2.77
N LEU A 680 10.60 25.78 -1.45
CA LEU A 680 10.48 27.02 -0.69
C LEU A 680 11.73 27.90 -0.83
N GLU A 681 12.92 27.30 -0.87
CA GLU A 681 14.17 28.02 -1.18
C GLU A 681 14.15 28.75 -2.54
N LYS A 682 13.27 28.32 -3.46
CA LYS A 682 13.07 28.94 -4.77
C LYS A 682 11.90 29.93 -4.83
N VAL A 683 11.15 30.10 -3.74
CA VAL A 683 10.07 31.09 -3.65
C VAL A 683 10.61 32.31 -2.91
N PRO A 684 11.22 33.28 -3.60
CA PRO A 684 11.66 34.50 -2.94
C PRO A 684 10.43 35.24 -2.41
N TYR A 685 10.50 35.70 -1.16
CA TYR A 685 9.52 36.58 -0.52
C TYR A 685 8.15 35.98 -0.18
N LEU A 686 8.12 34.83 0.50
CA LEU A 686 6.87 34.25 1.04
C LEU A 686 6.06 35.26 1.88
N TYR A 687 6.75 36.15 2.61
CA TYR A 687 6.15 37.23 3.39
C TYR A 687 5.54 38.33 2.52
N ASP A 688 6.21 38.74 1.44
CA ASP A 688 5.66 39.75 0.53
C ASP A 688 4.45 39.18 -0.20
N LEU A 689 4.47 37.88 -0.52
CA LEU A 689 3.35 37.17 -1.10
C LEU A 689 2.14 37.14 -0.14
N LEU A 690 2.38 36.88 1.14
CA LEU A 690 1.34 36.92 2.17
C LEU A 690 0.70 38.31 2.26
N ASP A 691 1.52 39.36 2.26
CA ASP A 691 1.03 40.74 2.30
C ASP A 691 0.36 41.17 0.99
N GLU A 692 0.82 40.68 -0.16
CA GLU A 692 0.17 40.86 -1.45
C GLU A 692 -1.24 40.25 -1.45
N TYR A 693 -1.39 39.00 -1.00
CA TYR A 693 -2.68 38.33 -0.93
C TYR A 693 -3.62 38.95 0.12
N LYS A 694 -3.09 39.49 1.23
CA LYS A 694 -3.90 40.30 2.16
C LYS A 694 -4.44 41.56 1.48
N LYS A 695 -3.61 42.26 0.69
CA LYS A 695 -4.05 43.44 -0.07
C LYS A 695 -5.10 43.07 -1.11
N LYS A 696 -4.93 41.95 -1.82
CA LYS A 696 -5.92 41.43 -2.78
C LYS A 696 -7.24 41.06 -2.10
N LEU A 697 -7.19 40.43 -0.92
CA LEU A 697 -8.40 40.14 -0.14
C LEU A 697 -9.15 41.42 0.24
N VAL A 698 -8.45 42.46 0.73
CA VAL A 698 -9.07 43.75 1.07
C VAL A 698 -9.72 44.39 -0.17
N ALA A 699 -9.04 44.38 -1.32
CA ALA A 699 -9.58 44.92 -2.57
C ALA A 699 -10.82 44.14 -3.07
N ALA A 700 -10.85 42.81 -2.89
CA ALA A 700 -12.01 41.98 -3.21
C ALA A 700 -13.20 42.26 -2.27
N GLU A 701 -12.92 42.45 -0.97
CA GLU A 701 -13.92 42.85 0.02
C GLU A 701 -14.54 44.22 -0.29
N GLU A 702 -13.75 45.19 -0.75
CA GLU A 702 -14.24 46.51 -1.20
C GLU A 702 -15.15 46.41 -2.44
N LYS A 703 -14.84 45.50 -3.36
CA LYS A 703 -15.66 45.23 -4.57
C LYS A 703 -16.89 44.36 -4.31
N GLN A 704 -17.01 43.77 -3.11
CA GLN A 704 -18.03 42.79 -2.75
C GLN A 704 -18.05 41.55 -3.66
N ASP A 705 -16.89 41.14 -4.19
CA ASP A 705 -16.78 39.93 -5.01
C ASP A 705 -16.62 38.68 -4.13
N LEU A 706 -17.75 38.01 -3.84
CA LEU A 706 -17.79 36.85 -2.94
C LEU A 706 -16.92 35.68 -3.40
N ALA A 707 -16.70 35.51 -4.71
CA ALA A 707 -15.88 34.42 -5.24
C ALA A 707 -14.39 34.69 -4.99
N GLU A 708 -13.91 35.90 -5.30
CA GLU A 708 -12.52 36.31 -5.03
C GLU A 708 -12.23 36.32 -3.52
N ILE A 709 -13.17 36.79 -2.69
CA ILE A 709 -13.02 36.79 -1.23
C ILE A 709 -12.81 35.37 -0.70
N GLN A 710 -13.62 34.41 -1.16
CA GLN A 710 -13.49 33.01 -0.72
C GLN A 710 -12.14 32.42 -1.17
N GLN A 711 -11.77 32.65 -2.43
CA GLN A 711 -10.50 32.19 -2.99
C GLN A 711 -9.29 32.76 -2.21
N TYR A 712 -9.25 34.07 -1.96
CA TYR A 712 -8.14 34.69 -1.23
C TYR A 712 -8.13 34.31 0.25
N LYS A 713 -9.27 34.04 0.88
CA LYS A 713 -9.33 33.50 2.24
C LYS A 713 -8.75 32.10 2.31
N GLU A 714 -9.06 31.24 1.35
CA GLU A 714 -8.46 29.90 1.25
C GLU A 714 -6.96 29.98 1.03
N ILE A 715 -6.49 30.83 0.10
CA ILE A 715 -5.05 31.04 -0.15
C ILE A 715 -4.35 31.59 1.09
N LEU A 716 -4.93 32.56 1.80
CA LEU A 716 -4.33 33.15 3.00
C LEU A 716 -4.38 32.23 4.22
N GLN A 717 -5.43 31.43 4.37
CA GLN A 717 -5.50 30.40 5.39
C GLN A 717 -4.45 29.34 5.11
N LEU A 718 -4.26 28.97 3.84
CA LEU A 718 -3.34 27.93 3.46
C LEU A 718 -1.89 28.42 3.41
N LEU A 719 -1.62 29.67 3.05
CA LEU A 719 -0.33 30.31 3.29
C LEU A 719 -0.06 30.41 4.79
N ARG A 720 -1.08 30.65 5.62
CA ARG A 720 -0.93 30.60 7.08
C ARG A 720 -0.73 29.19 7.60
N GLU A 721 -1.36 28.17 7.04
CA GLU A 721 -1.16 26.77 7.43
C GLU A 721 0.17 26.27 6.90
N MET A 722 0.57 26.60 5.69
CA MET A 722 1.92 26.37 5.16
C MET A 722 2.93 27.08 6.02
N MET A 723 2.75 28.35 6.38
CA MET A 723 3.65 29.03 7.31
C MET A 723 3.56 28.44 8.71
N PHE A 724 2.39 28.07 9.22
CA PHE A 724 2.25 27.53 10.57
C PHE A 724 2.84 26.13 10.67
N ASP A 725 2.53 25.26 9.72
CA ASP A 725 3.13 23.95 9.53
C ASP A 725 4.62 24.08 9.23
N PHE A 726 5.06 25.00 8.36
CA PHE A 726 6.47 25.31 8.12
C PHE A 726 7.15 25.80 9.39
N TYR A 727 6.63 26.80 10.10
CA TYR A 727 7.14 27.24 11.41
C TYR A 727 7.10 26.13 12.47
N ASN A 728 6.26 25.10 12.29
CA ASN A 728 6.17 23.91 13.13
C ASN A 728 6.97 22.68 12.62
N TYR A 729 7.55 22.71 11.41
CA TYR A 729 8.23 21.60 10.70
C TYR A 729 9.72 21.79 10.57
#